data_AF-A0A918TT56-F1
#
_entry.id   AF-A0A918TT56-F1
#
_cell.length_a   1.000
_cell.length_b   1.000
_cell.length_c   1.000
_cell.angle_alpha   90.00
_cell.angle_beta   90.00
_cell.angle_gamma   90.00
#
_symmetry.space_group_name_H-M   'P 1'
#
loop_
_entity.id
_entity.type
_entity.pdbx_description
1 polymer ?
#
loop_
_entity_poly.entity_id
_entity_poly.type
_entity_poly.pdbx_seq_one_letter_code
_entity_poly.pdbx_strand_id
1 'polypeptide(L)'
;MTTAVGAGNHYSLFFKDGVVFSVGENNESQLGRGEVTATGTGLADMGQVNLPDGFTGEIVAISAGMLHGAFLTASGEVYTWGDNNLGKLGQGTTTNYESLTPTKVAALDGVNITKIWMANGASYALSDEGQLYSWGQNTNGQLGNGELTNTGTPVAISKEAFGGADVVDLSYGTSFALVLTDDGKVWAFGGNVQGQLGPNGVAEDGTFIRRSAVPLEVDIPGNVVHVSSGTNTAFAITDDGKVWGWGQSDYGQLLKGTIVDGQLTNPDDANSAIPQEIQGLPADVIDIHVGSRWVIALTESGEVWAWGRNDEGWLGLESSTGAIETLIAPTRIPGFEGLNIVSIIGGPNHALAVDSEGNVWGWGNMNQSRLATTQAAGTWASGPILIPLDPDERKVVIGTTEGDASLSGGALQGEETGFSIYGFGGNDLIEGSTGTDMLVGGVGDDTLAGQAGDDILKWAQGADLLQGGEGDDSLYAGTDADMLDGDLGNDLLQGGAGADSLTGGDGADTLDGGTEDDLLLGGGDNDNLTGGEGDDRLDGGLGRDLLAGDTGNDTLHGRGDRDSLSGGDGDDLLTGGRGIDQMTGSLGADRFVFAAKADFSPNDKGRELITDFRRGQGDQIDLAGVDANGRKAGDQAFNFIGAAAFNGKAGELRFVKLDGAVRLEGDLNGDGKADILLRLDGVAKLIADDFIL
;
A
#
# COMPACT_ATOMS: atom_id res chain seq x y z
N MET A 1 -6.39 4.17 -4.99
CA MET A 1 -5.42 4.36 -6.09
C MET A 1 -5.76 3.36 -7.18
N THR A 2 -5.57 3.71 -8.46
CA THR A 2 -5.80 2.75 -9.55
C THR A 2 -4.46 2.08 -9.86
N THR A 3 -4.30 0.84 -9.39
CA THR A 3 -3.11 0.03 -9.70
C THR A 3 -3.52 -1.13 -10.62
N ALA A 4 -2.77 -1.34 -11.69
CA ALA A 4 -2.94 -2.48 -12.58
C ALA A 4 -1.58 -3.06 -13.00
N VAL A 5 -1.57 -4.34 -13.34
CA VAL A 5 -0.36 -5.10 -13.65
C VAL A 5 -0.51 -5.89 -14.94
N GLY A 6 0.59 -6.08 -15.66
CA GLY A 6 0.66 -6.83 -16.90
C GLY A 6 1.88 -7.74 -16.92
N ALA A 7 1.68 -9.06 -17.03
CA ALA A 7 2.77 -10.04 -17.05
C ALA A 7 3.05 -10.52 -18.50
N GLY A 8 4.12 -10.01 -19.10
CA GLY A 8 4.60 -10.42 -20.42
C GLY A 8 5.47 -11.68 -20.38
N ASN A 9 6.11 -12.03 -21.50
CA ASN A 9 6.98 -13.21 -21.53
C ASN A 9 8.22 -13.03 -20.65
N HIS A 10 8.96 -11.94 -20.85
CA HIS A 10 10.20 -11.60 -20.14
C HIS A 10 10.23 -10.14 -19.66
N TYR A 11 9.06 -9.54 -19.51
CA TYR A 11 8.89 -8.15 -19.08
C TYR A 11 7.58 -8.01 -18.32
N SER A 12 7.46 -6.93 -17.56
CA SER A 12 6.24 -6.59 -16.84
C SER A 12 5.85 -5.15 -17.14
N LEU A 13 4.54 -4.89 -17.12
CA LEU A 13 3.96 -3.56 -17.15
C LEU A 13 3.27 -3.29 -15.83
N PHE A 14 3.35 -2.05 -15.39
CA PHE A 14 2.69 -1.59 -14.19
C PHE A 14 2.00 -0.27 -14.47
N PHE A 15 0.84 -0.07 -13.88
CA PHE A 15 0.12 1.19 -13.92
C PHE A 15 -0.18 1.59 -12.49
N LYS A 16 0.30 2.76 -12.07
CA LYS A 16 0.04 3.32 -10.74
C LYS A 16 -0.06 4.83 -10.86
N ASP A 17 -1.13 5.38 -10.31
CA ASP A 17 -1.39 6.83 -10.20
C ASP A 17 -1.20 7.61 -11.52
N GLY A 18 -1.69 7.05 -12.62
CA GLY A 18 -1.66 7.69 -13.95
C GLY A 18 -0.38 7.45 -14.74
N VAL A 19 0.62 6.77 -14.16
CA VAL A 19 1.91 6.49 -14.78
C VAL A 19 1.99 5.02 -15.16
N VAL A 20 2.47 4.75 -16.39
CA VAL A 20 2.76 3.38 -16.85
C VAL A 20 4.26 3.13 -16.79
N PHE A 21 4.65 2.12 -16.04
CA PHE A 21 6.02 1.65 -15.92
C PHE A 21 6.20 0.34 -16.68
N SER A 22 7.43 0.09 -17.10
CA SER A 22 7.84 -1.13 -17.76
C SER A 22 9.22 -1.55 -17.29
N VAL A 23 9.42 -2.86 -17.16
CA VAL A 23 10.70 -3.43 -16.73
C VAL A 23 10.98 -4.73 -17.49
N GLY A 24 12.26 -5.00 -17.71
CA GLY A 24 12.74 -6.31 -18.10
C GLY A 24 13.41 -6.36 -19.46
N GLU A 25 13.14 -7.41 -20.25
CA GLU A 25 13.73 -7.54 -21.60
C GLU A 25 13.12 -6.53 -22.58
N ASN A 26 13.96 -5.89 -23.40
CA ASN A 26 13.53 -4.92 -24.42
C ASN A 26 14.18 -5.14 -25.80
N ASN A 27 14.17 -6.38 -26.28
CA ASN A 27 14.76 -6.74 -27.58
C ASN A 27 13.85 -6.46 -28.78
N GLU A 28 12.56 -6.24 -28.55
CA GLU A 28 11.51 -6.04 -29.57
C GLU A 28 10.67 -4.79 -29.25
N SER A 29 11.26 -3.84 -28.53
CA SER A 29 10.61 -2.60 -28.08
C SER A 29 9.41 -2.78 -27.15
N GLN A 30 9.24 -3.96 -26.52
CA GLN A 30 8.09 -4.28 -25.68
C GLN A 30 7.95 -3.39 -24.43
N LEU A 31 8.99 -2.64 -24.06
CA LEU A 31 8.92 -1.67 -22.97
C LEU A 31 8.39 -0.30 -23.41
N GLY A 32 8.34 0.01 -24.71
CA GLY A 32 7.71 1.25 -25.21
C GLY A 32 8.44 2.54 -24.84
N ARG A 33 9.75 2.46 -24.57
CA ARG A 33 10.58 3.59 -24.07
C ARG A 33 11.40 4.29 -25.17
N GLY A 34 10.99 4.17 -26.42
CA GLY A 34 11.65 4.85 -27.54
C GLY A 34 12.99 4.23 -27.98
N GLU A 35 13.36 3.07 -27.43
CA GLU A 35 14.65 2.42 -27.67
C GLU A 35 14.53 0.90 -27.70
N VAL A 36 15.54 0.25 -28.29
CA VAL A 36 15.78 -1.20 -28.24
C VAL A 36 17.12 -1.42 -27.56
N THR A 37 17.18 -2.23 -26.51
CA THR A 37 18.45 -2.57 -25.87
C THR A 37 19.05 -3.81 -26.55
N ALA A 38 20.10 -3.63 -27.35
CA ALA A 38 20.69 -4.73 -28.13
C ALA A 38 21.39 -5.79 -27.25
N THR A 39 20.89 -7.02 -27.33
CA THR A 39 21.47 -8.35 -27.01
C THR A 39 22.70 -8.45 -26.09
N GLY A 40 22.54 -9.14 -24.96
CA GLY A 40 23.61 -9.73 -24.14
C GLY A 40 23.62 -9.28 -22.68
N THR A 41 23.14 -8.05 -22.43
CA THR A 41 22.99 -7.43 -21.11
C THR A 41 21.81 -6.43 -21.07
N GLY A 42 20.85 -6.55 -22.00
CA GLY A 42 19.71 -5.65 -22.19
C GLY A 42 18.64 -5.81 -21.12
N LEU A 43 19.04 -5.62 -19.87
CA LEU A 43 18.17 -5.47 -18.72
C LEU A 43 17.85 -3.99 -18.61
N ALA A 44 16.58 -3.68 -18.75
CA ALA A 44 16.07 -2.38 -18.38
C ALA A 44 15.63 -2.42 -16.93
N ASP A 45 16.21 -1.57 -16.10
CA ASP A 45 15.61 -1.20 -14.83
C ASP A 45 14.20 -0.63 -15.07
N MET A 46 13.38 -0.65 -14.01
CA MET A 46 12.02 -0.12 -14.10
C MET A 46 12.08 1.33 -14.58
N GLY A 47 11.21 1.68 -15.53
CA GLY A 47 11.12 3.04 -16.02
C GLY A 47 9.81 3.30 -16.74
N GLN A 48 9.47 4.59 -16.85
CA GLN A 48 8.23 5.02 -17.46
C GLN A 48 8.17 4.69 -18.97
N VAL A 49 6.99 4.31 -19.45
CA VAL A 49 6.68 4.17 -20.87
C VAL A 49 6.57 5.56 -21.51
N ASN A 50 7.24 5.77 -22.65
CA ASN A 50 7.25 7.08 -23.32
C ASN A 50 5.91 7.36 -24.00
N LEU A 51 5.05 8.15 -23.36
CA LEU A 51 3.77 8.54 -23.93
C LEU A 51 3.96 9.32 -25.25
N PRO A 52 3.00 9.24 -26.19
CA PRO A 52 3.06 10.00 -27.44
C PRO A 52 3.21 11.51 -27.21
N ASP A 53 3.92 12.20 -28.11
CA ASP A 53 4.06 13.66 -28.05
C ASP A 53 2.70 14.35 -27.98
N GLY A 54 2.49 15.16 -26.94
CA GLY A 54 1.23 15.88 -26.73
C GLY A 54 0.06 15.02 -26.23
N PHE A 55 0.34 13.80 -25.75
CA PHE A 55 -0.67 12.97 -25.09
C PHE A 55 -1.22 13.67 -23.84
N THR A 56 -2.54 13.70 -23.73
CA THR A 56 -3.29 14.36 -22.64
C THR A 56 -4.44 13.49 -22.13
N GLY A 57 -4.54 12.24 -22.60
CA GLY A 57 -5.57 11.31 -22.15
C GLY A 57 -5.29 10.79 -20.76
N GLU A 58 -6.34 10.41 -20.05
CA GLU A 58 -6.23 9.67 -18.79
C GLU A 58 -6.13 8.17 -19.09
N ILE A 59 -5.07 7.50 -18.65
CA ILE A 59 -4.91 6.05 -18.81
C ILE A 59 -5.73 5.36 -17.71
N VAL A 60 -6.44 4.28 -18.07
CA VAL A 60 -7.30 3.53 -17.13
C VAL A 60 -7.03 2.04 -17.10
N ALA A 61 -6.33 1.50 -18.11
CA ALA A 61 -5.95 0.09 -18.12
C ALA A 61 -4.70 -0.13 -18.97
N ILE A 62 -3.98 -1.21 -18.66
CA ILE A 62 -2.82 -1.71 -19.40
C ILE A 62 -3.02 -3.19 -19.74
N SER A 63 -2.32 -3.67 -20.77
CA SER A 63 -2.28 -5.10 -21.10
C SER A 63 -0.93 -5.47 -21.68
N ALA A 64 -0.34 -6.56 -21.18
CA ALA A 64 0.95 -7.08 -21.63
C ALA A 64 0.74 -8.37 -22.42
N GLY A 65 1.15 -8.37 -23.69
CA GLY A 65 1.24 -9.56 -24.53
C GLY A 65 2.64 -10.17 -24.51
N MET A 66 2.89 -11.15 -25.38
CA MET A 66 4.17 -11.89 -25.35
C MET A 66 5.37 -10.96 -25.59
N LEU A 67 5.25 -10.02 -26.53
CA LEU A 67 6.32 -9.09 -26.95
C LEU A 67 5.77 -7.70 -27.33
N HIS A 68 4.57 -7.35 -26.86
CA HIS A 68 3.91 -6.09 -27.18
C HIS A 68 3.00 -5.66 -26.04
N GLY A 69 2.94 -4.36 -25.77
CA GLY A 69 2.10 -3.78 -24.74
C GLY A 69 0.99 -2.92 -25.32
N ALA A 70 0.00 -2.64 -24.49
CA ALA A 70 -1.05 -1.68 -24.79
C ALA A 70 -1.53 -0.94 -23.54
N PHE A 71 -2.09 0.25 -23.75
CA PHE A 71 -2.89 0.94 -22.75
C PHE A 71 -4.21 1.44 -23.35
N LEU A 72 -5.21 1.61 -22.48
CA LEU A 72 -6.53 2.13 -22.76
C LEU A 72 -6.71 3.47 -22.04
N THR A 73 -7.28 4.46 -22.72
CA THR A 73 -7.65 5.74 -22.11
C THR A 73 -9.11 5.76 -21.63
N ALA A 74 -9.43 6.64 -20.69
CA ALA A 74 -10.80 6.86 -20.20
C ALA A 74 -11.79 7.29 -21.30
N SER A 75 -11.28 7.85 -22.41
CA SER A 75 -12.07 8.19 -23.59
C SER A 75 -12.23 7.04 -24.59
N GLY A 76 -11.79 5.83 -24.24
CA GLY A 76 -11.92 4.63 -25.06
C GLY A 76 -10.89 4.48 -26.16
N GLU A 77 -9.76 5.20 -26.10
CA GLU A 77 -8.71 5.13 -27.12
C GLU A 77 -7.67 4.06 -26.77
N VAL A 78 -7.26 3.26 -27.77
CA VAL A 78 -6.29 2.17 -27.60
C VAL A 78 -4.95 2.55 -28.22
N TYR A 79 -3.87 2.35 -27.46
CA TYR A 79 -2.49 2.56 -27.91
C TYR A 79 -1.70 1.26 -27.75
N THR A 80 -0.90 0.90 -28.76
CA THR A 80 -0.10 -0.34 -28.80
C THR A 80 1.36 -0.06 -29.13
N TRP A 81 2.29 -0.88 -28.63
CA TRP A 81 3.73 -0.79 -28.94
C TRP A 81 4.43 -2.15 -28.87
N GLY A 82 5.69 -2.23 -29.30
CA GLY A 82 6.50 -3.45 -29.32
C GLY A 82 6.49 -4.16 -30.67
N ASP A 83 6.54 -5.49 -30.66
CA ASP A 83 6.61 -6.34 -31.86
C ASP A 83 5.30 -6.32 -32.68
N ASN A 84 5.37 -6.03 -33.98
CA ASN A 84 4.24 -6.14 -34.92
C ASN A 84 4.25 -7.42 -35.76
N ASN A 85 5.00 -8.45 -35.39
CA ASN A 85 4.94 -9.70 -36.11
C ASN A 85 3.49 -10.19 -36.26
N LEU A 86 3.09 -10.45 -37.51
CA LEU A 86 1.75 -10.89 -37.89
C LEU A 86 0.62 -9.87 -37.66
N GLY A 87 0.94 -8.61 -37.37
CA GLY A 87 -0.01 -7.49 -37.31
C GLY A 87 -0.65 -7.24 -35.95
N LYS A 88 -0.10 -7.83 -34.87
CA LYS A 88 -0.67 -7.78 -33.51
C LYS A 88 -0.75 -6.38 -32.87
N LEU A 89 -0.10 -5.36 -33.44
CA LEU A 89 -0.28 -3.97 -32.99
C LEU A 89 -1.55 -3.30 -33.55
N GLY A 90 -2.15 -3.80 -34.63
CA GLY A 90 -3.39 -3.22 -35.17
C GLY A 90 -3.19 -1.94 -35.99
N GLN A 91 -1.94 -1.67 -36.40
CA GLN A 91 -1.52 -0.42 -37.04
C GLN A 91 -1.56 -0.47 -38.59
N GLY A 92 -2.46 -1.26 -39.16
CA GLY A 92 -2.76 -1.29 -40.60
C GLY A 92 -1.90 -2.22 -41.45
N THR A 93 -0.97 -2.97 -40.86
CA THR A 93 -0.08 -3.88 -41.59
C THR A 93 0.24 -5.15 -40.81
N THR A 94 0.47 -6.25 -41.54
CA THR A 94 0.98 -7.52 -40.98
C THR A 94 2.48 -7.70 -41.19
N THR A 95 3.15 -6.72 -41.78
CA THR A 95 4.61 -6.72 -41.91
C THR A 95 5.24 -6.56 -40.54
N ASN A 96 6.29 -7.34 -40.26
CA ASN A 96 7.01 -7.23 -39.01
C ASN A 96 7.81 -5.92 -38.96
N TYR A 97 7.64 -5.19 -37.86
CA TYR A 97 8.44 -4.03 -37.43
C TYR A 97 8.21 -3.83 -35.92
N GLU A 98 9.02 -2.99 -35.30
CA GLU A 98 8.88 -2.64 -33.89
C GLU A 98 8.33 -1.21 -33.74
N SER A 99 7.29 -1.05 -32.92
CA SER A 99 6.79 0.27 -32.51
C SER A 99 7.50 0.65 -31.21
N LEU A 100 8.47 1.56 -31.31
CA LEU A 100 9.34 1.95 -30.18
C LEU A 100 8.58 2.64 -29.03
N THR A 101 7.46 3.28 -29.36
CA THR A 101 6.58 3.99 -28.41
C THR A 101 5.12 3.60 -28.66
N PRO A 102 4.24 3.79 -27.67
CA PRO A 102 2.80 3.66 -27.83
C PRO A 102 2.29 4.44 -29.04
N THR A 103 1.56 3.77 -29.91
CA THR A 103 0.96 4.36 -31.11
C THR A 103 -0.51 4.02 -31.16
N LYS A 104 -1.34 5.02 -31.47
CA LYS A 104 -2.80 4.89 -31.47
C LYS A 104 -3.27 3.88 -32.54
N VAL A 105 -4.19 3.00 -32.16
CA VAL A 105 -4.89 2.09 -33.09
C VAL A 105 -6.03 2.84 -33.78
N ALA A 106 -5.69 3.65 -34.79
CA ALA A 106 -6.62 4.57 -35.45
C ALA A 106 -7.87 3.90 -36.06
N ALA A 107 -7.81 2.60 -36.36
CA ALA A 107 -8.95 1.84 -36.87
C ALA A 107 -10.11 1.68 -35.85
N LEU A 108 -9.86 1.97 -34.57
CA LEU A 108 -10.88 1.98 -33.51
C LEU A 108 -11.40 3.40 -33.21
N ASP A 109 -10.99 4.42 -33.97
CA ASP A 109 -11.46 5.79 -33.75
C ASP A 109 -13.00 5.87 -33.81
N GLY A 110 -13.59 6.47 -32.77
CA GLY A 110 -15.04 6.62 -32.64
C GLY A 110 -15.75 5.42 -32.02
N VAL A 111 -15.02 4.36 -31.66
CA VAL A 111 -15.54 3.24 -30.84
C VAL A 111 -15.10 3.48 -29.40
N ASN A 112 -16.05 3.41 -28.45
CA ASN A 112 -15.72 3.55 -27.04
C ASN A 112 -15.27 2.21 -26.45
N ILE A 113 -13.95 1.99 -26.40
CA ILE A 113 -13.37 0.74 -25.87
C ILE A 113 -13.34 0.76 -24.34
N THR A 114 -13.68 -0.37 -23.72
CA THR A 114 -13.73 -0.56 -22.25
C THR A 114 -12.76 -1.62 -21.74
N LYS A 115 -12.34 -2.58 -22.57
CA LYS A 115 -11.34 -3.60 -22.21
C LYS A 115 -10.40 -3.90 -23.38
N ILE A 116 -9.16 -4.27 -23.08
CA ILE A 116 -8.12 -4.64 -24.04
C ILE A 116 -7.38 -5.89 -23.59
N TRP A 117 -6.97 -6.74 -24.54
CA TRP A 117 -6.18 -7.95 -24.26
C TRP A 117 -5.10 -8.17 -25.32
N MET A 118 -3.85 -8.10 -24.91
CA MET A 118 -2.69 -8.38 -25.76
C MET A 118 -2.29 -9.84 -25.61
N ALA A 119 -2.60 -10.67 -26.60
CA ALA A 119 -2.32 -12.10 -26.55
C ALA A 119 -0.90 -12.45 -27.04
N ASN A 120 -0.65 -13.74 -27.31
CA ASN A 120 0.67 -14.17 -27.80
C ASN A 120 1.01 -13.56 -29.18
N GLY A 121 0.14 -13.80 -30.16
CA GLY A 121 0.29 -13.30 -31.52
C GLY A 121 -0.92 -12.49 -32.02
N ALA A 122 -1.92 -12.28 -31.16
CA ALA A 122 -3.17 -11.59 -31.48
C ALA A 122 -3.46 -10.53 -30.41
N SER A 123 -4.44 -9.67 -30.67
CA SER A 123 -4.88 -8.62 -29.77
C SER A 123 -6.38 -8.41 -29.92
N TYR A 124 -7.02 -7.99 -28.83
CA TYR A 124 -8.47 -7.82 -28.76
C TYR A 124 -8.84 -6.52 -28.06
N ALA A 125 -10.01 -5.98 -28.40
CA ALA A 125 -10.63 -4.86 -27.71
C ALA A 125 -12.15 -5.07 -27.63
N LEU A 126 -12.74 -4.71 -26.49
CA LEU A 126 -14.18 -4.76 -26.25
C LEU A 126 -14.73 -3.35 -26.11
N SER A 127 -15.82 -3.05 -26.80
CA SER A 127 -16.54 -1.78 -26.66
C SER A 127 -17.57 -1.80 -25.52
N ASP A 128 -18.02 -0.63 -25.11
CA ASP A 128 -19.16 -0.45 -24.18
C ASP A 128 -20.48 -1.02 -24.70
N GLU A 129 -20.62 -1.18 -26.02
CA GLU A 129 -21.75 -1.87 -26.66
C GLU A 129 -21.61 -3.40 -26.66
N GLY A 130 -20.62 -3.99 -25.98
CA GLY A 130 -20.42 -5.44 -25.97
C GLY A 130 -19.94 -6.02 -27.30
N GLN A 131 -19.44 -5.18 -28.22
CA GLN A 131 -18.88 -5.60 -29.51
C GLN A 131 -17.37 -5.89 -29.36
N LEU A 132 -16.97 -7.12 -29.66
CA LEU A 132 -15.58 -7.58 -29.64
C LEU A 132 -14.87 -7.34 -30.97
N TYR A 133 -13.63 -6.85 -30.90
CA TYR A 133 -12.74 -6.63 -32.03
C TYR A 133 -11.47 -7.48 -31.86
N SER A 134 -10.94 -8.01 -32.96
CA SER A 134 -9.73 -8.84 -32.95
C SER A 134 -8.78 -8.52 -34.12
N TRP A 135 -7.47 -8.64 -33.89
CA TRP A 135 -6.44 -8.50 -34.92
C TRP A 135 -5.15 -9.27 -34.57
N GLY A 136 -4.26 -9.40 -35.56
CA GLY A 136 -2.98 -10.10 -35.46
C GLY A 136 -2.98 -11.46 -36.15
N GLN A 137 -2.27 -12.42 -35.57
CA GLN A 137 -2.13 -13.79 -36.04
C GLN A 137 -3.48 -14.52 -36.00
N ASN A 138 -3.80 -15.22 -37.08
CA ASN A 138 -5.04 -15.98 -37.22
C ASN A 138 -4.86 -17.34 -37.91
N THR A 139 -3.63 -17.85 -37.99
CA THR A 139 -3.36 -19.13 -38.65
C THR A 139 -4.02 -20.32 -37.95
N ASN A 140 -4.44 -20.18 -36.69
CA ASN A 140 -5.25 -21.16 -35.97
C ASN A 140 -6.72 -20.75 -35.82
N GLY A 141 -7.18 -19.65 -36.43
CA GLY A 141 -8.55 -19.16 -36.22
C GLY A 141 -8.73 -18.43 -34.89
N GLN A 142 -7.63 -18.07 -34.23
CA GLN A 142 -7.67 -17.43 -32.91
C GLN A 142 -8.30 -16.04 -32.92
N LEU A 143 -8.60 -15.44 -34.08
CA LEU A 143 -9.34 -14.17 -34.12
C LEU A 143 -10.86 -14.34 -34.08
N GLY A 144 -11.39 -15.56 -34.21
CA GLY A 144 -12.83 -15.85 -34.07
C GLY A 144 -13.72 -15.20 -35.13
N ASN A 145 -13.14 -14.58 -36.15
CA ASN A 145 -13.85 -13.79 -37.17
C ASN A 145 -14.29 -14.60 -38.39
N GLY A 146 -14.29 -15.94 -38.30
CA GLY A 146 -14.64 -16.85 -39.39
C GLY A 146 -13.53 -17.06 -40.43
N GLU A 147 -12.42 -16.33 -40.34
CA GLU A 147 -11.30 -16.39 -41.28
C GLU A 147 -10.06 -17.04 -40.67
N LEU A 148 -9.09 -17.42 -41.51
CA LEU A 148 -7.77 -17.96 -41.10
C LEU A 148 -6.60 -17.05 -41.51
N THR A 149 -6.92 -15.80 -41.85
CA THR A 149 -5.95 -14.84 -42.38
C THR A 149 -5.54 -13.86 -41.29
N ASN A 150 -4.24 -13.63 -41.14
CA ASN A 150 -3.73 -12.61 -40.23
C ASN A 150 -4.21 -11.23 -40.69
N THR A 151 -4.51 -10.34 -39.76
CA THR A 151 -4.92 -8.96 -40.07
C THR A 151 -4.16 -7.98 -39.21
N GLY A 152 -3.63 -6.91 -39.81
CA GLY A 152 -3.02 -5.80 -39.10
C GLY A 152 -4.02 -4.72 -38.70
N THR A 153 -5.32 -4.97 -38.89
CA THR A 153 -6.39 -4.01 -38.63
C THR A 153 -7.47 -4.69 -37.80
N PRO A 154 -7.93 -4.08 -36.69
CA PRO A 154 -9.07 -4.55 -35.90
C PRO A 154 -10.28 -4.93 -36.77
N VAL A 155 -10.83 -6.11 -36.54
CA VAL A 155 -12.03 -6.63 -37.19
C VAL A 155 -13.08 -6.91 -36.12
N ALA A 156 -14.28 -6.36 -36.29
CA ALA A 156 -15.42 -6.68 -35.43
C ALA A 156 -15.88 -8.13 -35.65
N ILE A 157 -16.09 -8.88 -34.57
CA ILE A 157 -16.66 -10.22 -34.61
C ILE A 157 -18.17 -10.13 -34.44
N SER A 158 -18.96 -10.61 -35.40
CA SER A 158 -20.43 -10.56 -35.33
C SER A 158 -20.95 -11.10 -34.00
N LYS A 159 -21.86 -10.38 -33.30
CA LYS A 159 -22.48 -10.88 -32.06
C LYS A 159 -23.24 -12.19 -32.28
N GLU A 160 -23.75 -12.41 -33.48
CA GLU A 160 -24.38 -13.65 -33.93
C GLU A 160 -23.43 -14.85 -33.87
N ALA A 161 -22.12 -14.64 -33.93
CA ALA A 161 -21.13 -15.69 -33.71
C ALA A 161 -21.14 -16.20 -32.26
N PHE A 162 -21.69 -15.40 -31.33
CA PHE A 162 -21.88 -15.70 -29.92
C PHE A 162 -23.37 -15.84 -29.56
N GLY A 163 -24.20 -16.29 -30.52
CA GLY A 163 -25.64 -16.46 -30.29
C GLY A 163 -26.45 -15.16 -30.20
N GLY A 164 -25.85 -14.02 -30.51
CA GLY A 164 -26.49 -12.70 -30.48
C GLY A 164 -26.39 -11.96 -29.14
N ALA A 165 -25.68 -12.53 -28.16
CA ALA A 165 -25.43 -11.96 -26.85
C ALA A 165 -24.26 -10.96 -26.87
N ASP A 166 -24.20 -10.10 -25.86
CA ASP A 166 -23.14 -9.11 -25.72
C ASP A 166 -21.91 -9.75 -25.06
N VAL A 167 -20.71 -9.43 -25.55
CA VAL A 167 -19.47 -9.92 -24.93
C VAL A 167 -19.20 -9.10 -23.68
N VAL A 168 -18.88 -9.76 -22.57
CA VAL A 168 -18.54 -9.12 -21.29
C VAL A 168 -17.12 -9.40 -20.84
N ASP A 169 -16.52 -10.52 -21.27
CA ASP A 169 -15.15 -10.85 -20.92
C ASP A 169 -14.45 -11.74 -21.96
N LEU A 170 -13.12 -11.74 -21.92
CA LEU A 170 -12.28 -12.56 -22.80
C LEU A 170 -11.03 -13.03 -22.05
N SER A 171 -10.63 -14.26 -22.36
CA SER A 171 -9.31 -14.77 -22.01
C SER A 171 -8.65 -15.42 -23.22
N TYR A 172 -7.33 -15.51 -23.23
CA TYR A 172 -6.58 -16.06 -24.35
C TYR A 172 -5.51 -17.04 -23.89
N GLY A 173 -5.30 -18.07 -24.69
CA GLY A 173 -4.10 -18.90 -24.62
C GLY A 173 -3.13 -18.60 -25.76
N THR A 174 -2.17 -19.50 -25.97
CA THR A 174 -1.13 -19.34 -26.99
C THR A 174 -1.68 -19.28 -28.42
N SER A 175 -2.79 -19.97 -28.69
CA SER A 175 -3.37 -20.05 -30.04
C SER A 175 -4.90 -20.14 -30.05
N PHE A 176 -5.55 -19.83 -28.94
CA PHE A 176 -7.01 -19.89 -28.79
C PHE A 176 -7.49 -18.78 -27.84
N ALA A 177 -8.79 -18.52 -27.84
CA ALA A 177 -9.42 -17.59 -26.91
C ALA A 177 -10.76 -18.15 -26.41
N LEU A 178 -11.14 -17.70 -25.21
CA LEU A 178 -12.44 -17.87 -24.60
C LEU A 178 -13.15 -16.52 -24.55
N VAL A 179 -14.45 -16.53 -24.79
CA VAL A 179 -15.32 -15.36 -24.70
C VAL A 179 -16.48 -15.70 -23.76
N LEU A 180 -16.73 -14.81 -22.80
CA LEU A 180 -17.90 -14.85 -21.94
C LEU A 180 -18.92 -13.82 -22.43
N THR A 181 -20.17 -14.23 -22.57
CA THR A 181 -21.29 -13.36 -22.93
C THR A 181 -22.16 -13.01 -21.72
N ASP A 182 -22.94 -11.94 -21.82
CA ASP A 182 -23.81 -11.40 -20.77
C ASP A 182 -24.94 -12.35 -20.32
N ASP A 183 -25.25 -13.36 -21.14
CA ASP A 183 -26.14 -14.48 -20.81
C ASP A 183 -25.45 -15.64 -20.07
N GLY A 184 -24.19 -15.46 -19.65
CA GLY A 184 -23.44 -16.42 -18.84
C GLY A 184 -22.83 -17.59 -19.61
N LYS A 185 -22.77 -17.50 -20.94
CA LYS A 185 -22.24 -18.56 -21.80
C LYS A 185 -20.79 -18.35 -22.18
N VAL A 186 -20.08 -19.46 -22.39
CA VAL A 186 -18.68 -19.47 -22.81
C VAL A 186 -18.56 -19.95 -24.25
N TRP A 187 -17.75 -19.25 -25.03
CA TRP A 187 -17.43 -19.57 -26.42
C TRP A 187 -15.93 -19.72 -26.59
N ALA A 188 -15.49 -20.67 -27.40
CA ALA A 188 -14.07 -20.90 -27.68
C ALA A 188 -13.78 -20.93 -29.18
N PHE A 189 -12.64 -20.36 -29.59
CA PHE A 189 -12.12 -20.42 -30.95
C PHE A 189 -10.60 -20.43 -30.98
N GLY A 190 -10.02 -20.86 -32.10
CA GLY A 190 -8.57 -20.99 -32.28
C GLY A 190 -8.11 -22.45 -32.35
N GLY A 191 -6.91 -22.73 -31.84
CA GLY A 191 -6.29 -24.05 -31.80
C GLY A 191 -6.89 -24.95 -30.73
N ASN A 192 -6.92 -26.26 -30.99
CA ASN A 192 -7.58 -27.25 -30.15
C ASN A 192 -6.77 -28.54 -29.97
N VAL A 193 -5.44 -28.44 -29.98
CA VAL A 193 -4.58 -29.64 -29.98
C VAL A 193 -4.63 -30.41 -28.65
N GLN A 194 -5.18 -29.84 -27.59
CA GLN A 194 -5.36 -30.43 -26.27
C GLN A 194 -6.84 -30.44 -25.81
N GLY A 195 -7.81 -30.20 -26.70
CA GLY A 195 -9.24 -30.17 -26.33
C GLY A 195 -9.72 -28.85 -25.70
N GLN A 196 -8.90 -27.80 -25.72
CA GLN A 196 -9.22 -26.50 -25.11
C GLN A 196 -10.44 -25.76 -25.70
N LEU A 197 -10.96 -26.17 -26.86
CA LEU A 197 -12.21 -25.62 -27.42
C LEU A 197 -13.48 -26.28 -26.85
N GLY A 198 -13.33 -27.18 -25.87
CA GLY A 198 -14.46 -27.81 -25.21
C GLY A 198 -15.12 -28.92 -26.04
N PRO A 199 -16.30 -29.42 -25.61
CA PRO A 199 -16.92 -30.62 -26.17
C PRO A 199 -17.29 -30.49 -27.65
N ASN A 200 -17.69 -29.28 -28.07
CA ASN A 200 -18.04 -28.98 -29.47
C ASN A 200 -16.80 -28.86 -30.38
N GLY A 201 -15.60 -28.87 -29.80
CA GLY A 201 -14.32 -29.00 -30.53
C GLY A 201 -13.94 -30.46 -30.83
N VAL A 202 -14.78 -31.44 -30.52
CA VAL A 202 -14.51 -32.87 -30.75
C VAL A 202 -15.31 -33.38 -31.94
N ALA A 203 -14.63 -34.07 -32.87
CA ALA A 203 -15.28 -34.71 -34.01
C ALA A 203 -16.06 -35.96 -33.59
N GLU A 204 -16.95 -36.45 -34.47
CA GLU A 204 -17.78 -37.64 -34.20
C GLU A 204 -16.97 -38.91 -33.87
N ASP A 205 -15.74 -39.01 -34.37
CA ASP A 205 -14.82 -40.13 -34.10
C ASP A 205 -14.05 -39.99 -32.79
N GLY A 206 -14.34 -38.96 -31.99
CA GLY A 206 -13.70 -38.66 -30.71
C GLY A 206 -12.36 -37.92 -30.83
N THR A 207 -11.89 -37.60 -32.04
CA THR A 207 -10.66 -36.82 -32.23
C THR A 207 -10.90 -35.32 -32.10
N PHE A 208 -9.90 -34.57 -31.64
CA PHE A 208 -10.02 -33.12 -31.56
C PHE A 208 -9.98 -32.48 -32.96
N ILE A 209 -10.97 -31.63 -33.25
CA ILE A 209 -10.94 -30.74 -34.41
C ILE A 209 -9.78 -29.79 -34.21
N ARG A 210 -8.69 -29.93 -34.97
CA ARG A 210 -7.42 -29.23 -34.75
C ARG A 210 -7.54 -27.72 -34.44
N ARG A 211 -8.49 -27.03 -35.10
CA ARG A 211 -8.73 -25.60 -34.92
C ARG A 211 -10.11 -25.17 -35.43
N SER A 212 -10.65 -24.07 -34.91
CA SER A 212 -11.87 -23.42 -35.42
C SER A 212 -11.70 -21.91 -35.50
N ALA A 213 -12.05 -21.31 -36.65
CA ALA A 213 -12.14 -19.85 -36.80
C ALA A 213 -13.53 -19.30 -36.45
N VAL A 214 -14.51 -20.19 -36.24
CA VAL A 214 -15.86 -19.87 -35.81
C VAL A 214 -15.97 -20.19 -34.33
N PRO A 215 -16.49 -19.29 -33.49
CA PRO A 215 -16.73 -19.56 -32.07
C PRO A 215 -17.61 -20.80 -31.87
N LEU A 216 -17.21 -21.64 -30.91
CA LEU A 216 -17.92 -22.85 -30.50
C LEU A 216 -18.37 -22.67 -29.05
N GLU A 217 -19.66 -22.84 -28.77
CA GLU A 217 -20.19 -22.81 -27.40
C GLU A 217 -19.54 -23.95 -26.59
N VAL A 218 -19.14 -23.66 -25.36
CA VAL A 218 -18.61 -24.63 -24.39
C VAL A 218 -19.68 -24.84 -23.32
N ASP A 219 -20.18 -26.07 -23.23
CA ASP A 219 -21.20 -26.42 -22.24
C ASP A 219 -20.58 -26.55 -20.84
N ILE A 220 -20.84 -25.57 -19.98
CA ILE A 220 -20.33 -25.48 -18.60
C ILE A 220 -21.52 -25.51 -17.64
N PRO A 221 -21.53 -26.39 -16.62
CA PRO A 221 -22.64 -26.46 -15.69
C PRO A 221 -22.72 -25.21 -14.79
N GLY A 222 -23.80 -24.45 -14.91
CA GLY A 222 -24.05 -23.25 -14.10
C GLY A 222 -24.02 -21.98 -14.93
N ASN A 223 -24.09 -20.83 -14.26
CA ASN A 223 -23.99 -19.52 -14.88
C ASN A 223 -22.56 -19.00 -14.71
N VAL A 224 -21.84 -18.79 -15.82
CA VAL A 224 -20.42 -18.39 -15.78
C VAL A 224 -20.30 -16.88 -15.60
N VAL A 225 -19.36 -16.45 -14.74
CA VAL A 225 -19.08 -15.04 -14.46
C VAL A 225 -17.66 -14.61 -14.79
N HIS A 226 -16.74 -15.57 -14.97
CA HIS A 226 -15.35 -15.30 -15.33
C HIS A 226 -14.75 -16.44 -16.15
N VAL A 227 -13.82 -16.12 -17.07
CA VAL A 227 -13.10 -17.09 -17.90
C VAL A 227 -11.60 -16.84 -17.86
N SER A 228 -10.81 -17.90 -17.83
CA SER A 228 -9.35 -17.82 -17.82
C SER A 228 -8.72 -18.86 -18.73
N SER A 229 -7.52 -18.57 -19.24
CA SER A 229 -6.81 -19.40 -20.21
C SER A 229 -5.32 -19.36 -19.97
N GLY A 230 -4.70 -20.54 -20.04
CA GLY A 230 -3.26 -20.70 -20.12
C GLY A 230 -2.82 -21.07 -21.53
N THR A 231 -1.63 -21.67 -21.65
CA THR A 231 -1.08 -22.07 -22.96
C THR A 231 -2.08 -22.88 -23.80
N ASN A 232 -2.61 -23.98 -23.24
CA ASN A 232 -3.67 -24.81 -23.83
C ASN A 232 -4.66 -25.33 -22.78
N THR A 233 -4.75 -24.67 -21.64
CA THR A 233 -5.68 -25.00 -20.55
C THR A 233 -6.69 -23.87 -20.44
N ALA A 234 -7.93 -24.19 -20.09
CA ALA A 234 -9.04 -23.26 -20.00
C ALA A 234 -9.77 -23.45 -18.67
N PHE A 235 -10.24 -22.36 -18.08
CA PHE A 235 -11.03 -22.35 -16.87
C PHE A 235 -12.24 -21.42 -17.00
N ALA A 236 -13.26 -21.69 -16.20
CA ALA A 236 -14.40 -20.82 -15.99
C ALA A 236 -14.80 -20.84 -14.51
N ILE A 237 -15.32 -19.73 -14.01
CA ILE A 237 -15.86 -19.61 -12.65
C ILE A 237 -17.35 -19.34 -12.78
N THR A 238 -18.17 -20.09 -12.04
CA THR A 238 -19.61 -19.87 -11.96
C THR A 238 -20.00 -18.94 -10.82
N ASP A 239 -21.18 -18.34 -10.88
CA ASP A 239 -21.71 -17.41 -9.87
C ASP A 239 -21.86 -18.02 -8.46
N ASP A 240 -21.82 -19.35 -8.34
CA ASP A 240 -21.76 -20.08 -7.08
C ASP A 240 -20.32 -20.38 -6.59
N GLY A 241 -19.31 -19.73 -7.20
CA GLY A 241 -17.90 -19.81 -6.84
C GLY A 241 -17.18 -21.09 -7.26
N LYS A 242 -17.84 -21.98 -8.02
CA LYS A 242 -17.19 -23.20 -8.52
C LYS A 242 -16.30 -22.91 -9.71
N VAL A 243 -15.18 -23.64 -9.75
CA VAL A 243 -14.18 -23.55 -10.81
C VAL A 243 -14.27 -24.77 -11.71
N TRP A 244 -14.38 -24.55 -13.01
CA TRP A 244 -14.42 -25.59 -14.04
C TRP A 244 -13.21 -25.48 -14.94
N GLY A 245 -12.43 -26.56 -15.11
CA GLY A 245 -11.24 -26.58 -15.97
C GLY A 245 -11.32 -27.61 -17.09
N TRP A 246 -10.69 -27.33 -18.23
CA TRP A 246 -10.51 -28.25 -19.37
C TRP A 246 -9.25 -27.92 -20.19
N GLY A 247 -8.94 -28.72 -21.19
CA GLY A 247 -7.74 -28.63 -22.00
C GLY A 247 -6.56 -29.44 -21.43
N GLN A 248 -5.37 -28.85 -21.46
CA GLN A 248 -4.11 -29.47 -21.07
C GLN A 248 -3.97 -29.68 -19.55
N SER A 249 -3.48 -30.85 -19.11
CA SER A 249 -3.18 -31.14 -17.69
C SER A 249 -1.93 -32.02 -17.48
N ASP A 250 -0.90 -31.85 -18.31
CA ASP A 250 0.34 -32.60 -18.25
C ASP A 250 1.20 -32.35 -16.99
N TYR A 251 0.89 -31.32 -16.20
CA TYR A 251 1.52 -30.99 -14.91
C TYR A 251 0.46 -30.74 -13.82
N GLY A 252 -0.72 -31.35 -13.96
CA GLY A 252 -1.75 -31.27 -12.93
C GLY A 252 -2.51 -29.95 -12.88
N GLN A 253 -2.48 -29.14 -13.95
CA GLN A 253 -3.28 -27.91 -14.06
C GLN A 253 -4.77 -28.17 -13.79
N LEU A 254 -5.31 -29.31 -14.21
CA LEU A 254 -6.69 -29.71 -13.92
C LEU A 254 -6.84 -30.60 -12.68
N LEU A 255 -5.81 -30.66 -11.83
CA LEU A 255 -5.70 -31.55 -10.66
C LEU A 255 -5.97 -33.03 -10.98
N LYS A 256 -5.52 -33.45 -12.17
CA LYS A 256 -5.59 -34.82 -12.65
C LYS A 256 -4.21 -35.49 -12.58
N GLY A 257 -4.16 -36.67 -11.97
CA GLY A 257 -2.99 -37.53 -11.90
C GLY A 257 -2.53 -37.80 -10.47
N THR A 258 -1.50 -38.64 -10.33
CA THR A 258 -0.85 -38.97 -9.06
C THR A 258 0.66 -38.86 -9.21
N ILE A 259 1.34 -38.33 -8.21
CA ILE A 259 2.80 -38.29 -8.17
C ILE A 259 3.32 -39.66 -7.72
N VAL A 260 4.07 -40.33 -8.58
CA VAL A 260 4.71 -41.62 -8.30
C VAL A 260 6.21 -41.46 -8.55
N ASP A 261 7.04 -41.72 -7.54
CA ASP A 261 8.49 -41.54 -7.59
C ASP A 261 8.93 -40.14 -8.08
N GLY A 262 8.19 -39.09 -7.68
CA GLY A 262 8.47 -37.69 -8.06
C GLY A 262 8.04 -37.32 -9.48
N GLN A 263 7.49 -38.25 -10.26
CA GLN A 263 6.99 -38.00 -11.60
C GLN A 263 5.46 -37.95 -11.59
N LEU A 264 4.87 -36.97 -12.28
CA LEU A 264 3.43 -36.96 -12.47
C LEU A 264 3.03 -38.10 -13.42
N THR A 265 2.20 -39.00 -12.92
CA THR A 265 1.60 -40.07 -13.72
C THR A 265 0.11 -39.80 -13.88
N ASN A 266 -0.37 -39.80 -15.12
CA ASN A 266 -1.78 -39.58 -15.41
C ASN A 266 -2.36 -40.84 -16.07
N PRO A 267 -3.15 -41.66 -15.33
CA PRO A 267 -3.61 -42.95 -15.84
C PRO A 267 -4.61 -42.86 -17.01
N ASP A 268 -5.17 -41.67 -17.31
CA ASP A 268 -6.32 -41.49 -18.24
C ASP A 268 -6.03 -40.61 -19.49
N ASP A 269 -4.78 -40.47 -19.96
CA ASP A 269 -4.44 -39.62 -21.13
C ASP A 269 -4.88 -38.13 -21.00
N ALA A 270 -4.78 -37.62 -19.77
CA ALA A 270 -4.51 -36.25 -19.28
C ALA A 270 -5.22 -35.00 -19.83
N ASN A 271 -5.60 -34.91 -21.09
CA ASN A 271 -6.22 -33.72 -21.67
C ASN A 271 -7.73 -33.92 -21.79
N SER A 272 -8.52 -32.91 -21.43
CA SER A 272 -9.98 -33.03 -21.38
C SER A 272 -10.63 -31.99 -22.28
N ALA A 273 -11.43 -32.41 -23.25
CA ALA A 273 -12.37 -31.50 -23.90
C ALA A 273 -13.62 -31.24 -23.06
N ILE A 274 -13.78 -31.93 -21.92
CA ILE A 274 -14.95 -31.84 -21.06
C ILE A 274 -14.59 -30.97 -19.85
N PRO A 275 -15.30 -29.85 -19.62
CA PRO A 275 -15.21 -29.07 -18.38
C PRO A 275 -15.44 -29.95 -17.15
N GLN A 276 -14.56 -29.79 -16.16
CA GLN A 276 -14.64 -30.53 -14.91
C GLN A 276 -14.41 -29.62 -13.71
N GLU A 277 -15.13 -29.88 -12.63
CA GLU A 277 -15.00 -29.10 -11.41
C GLU A 277 -13.63 -29.35 -10.74
N ILE A 278 -12.92 -28.27 -10.43
CA ILE A 278 -11.65 -28.31 -9.70
C ILE A 278 -11.95 -28.42 -8.21
N GLN A 279 -11.51 -29.53 -7.60
CA GLN A 279 -11.81 -29.85 -6.22
C GLN A 279 -10.74 -29.31 -5.26
N GLY A 280 -11.13 -28.99 -4.03
CA GLY A 280 -10.21 -28.60 -2.95
C GLY A 280 -9.86 -27.12 -2.91
N LEU A 281 -10.47 -26.29 -3.76
CA LEU A 281 -10.42 -24.84 -3.66
C LEU A 281 -11.42 -24.31 -2.62
N PRO A 282 -11.19 -23.11 -2.07
CA PRO A 282 -12.21 -22.34 -1.34
C PRO A 282 -13.47 -22.10 -2.19
N ALA A 283 -14.60 -21.80 -1.54
CA ALA A 283 -15.88 -21.63 -2.22
C ALA A 283 -16.09 -20.23 -2.82
N ASP A 284 -15.17 -19.30 -2.57
CA ASP A 284 -15.24 -17.87 -2.87
C ASP A 284 -14.16 -17.44 -3.88
N VAL A 285 -13.77 -18.32 -4.81
CA VAL A 285 -12.79 -17.98 -5.86
C VAL A 285 -13.40 -17.00 -6.86
N ILE A 286 -12.73 -15.88 -7.11
CA ILE A 286 -13.19 -14.80 -8.01
C ILE A 286 -12.33 -14.61 -9.26
N ASP A 287 -11.08 -15.04 -9.22
CA ASP A 287 -10.15 -14.88 -10.34
C ASP A 287 -9.20 -16.09 -10.42
N ILE A 288 -8.81 -16.44 -11.64
CA ILE A 288 -7.85 -17.50 -11.93
C ILE A 288 -6.92 -17.02 -13.02
N HIS A 289 -5.63 -17.25 -12.84
CA HIS A 289 -4.64 -17.05 -13.88
C HIS A 289 -3.80 -18.30 -14.09
N VAL A 290 -3.48 -18.58 -15.35
CA VAL A 290 -2.74 -19.77 -15.74
C VAL A 290 -1.48 -19.35 -16.47
N GLY A 291 -0.32 -19.72 -15.93
CA GLY A 291 0.95 -19.54 -16.61
C GLY A 291 1.17 -20.59 -17.71
N SER A 292 2.43 -20.97 -17.95
CA SER A 292 2.73 -22.00 -18.96
C SER A 292 2.11 -23.36 -18.61
N ARG A 293 2.23 -23.78 -17.34
CA ARG A 293 1.79 -25.10 -16.81
C ARG A 293 1.47 -25.09 -15.31
N TRP A 294 1.15 -23.92 -14.78
CA TRP A 294 0.86 -23.67 -13.37
C TRP A 294 -0.32 -22.73 -13.26
N VAL A 295 -1.00 -22.74 -12.12
CA VAL A 295 -2.25 -22.01 -11.92
C VAL A 295 -2.20 -21.29 -10.58
N ILE A 296 -2.74 -20.09 -10.57
CA ILE A 296 -3.05 -19.31 -9.36
C ILE A 296 -4.52 -18.92 -9.34
N ALA A 297 -5.10 -18.83 -8.16
CA ALA A 297 -6.48 -18.45 -7.92
C ALA A 297 -6.55 -17.42 -6.77
N LEU A 298 -7.49 -16.48 -6.88
CA LEU A 298 -7.75 -15.45 -5.88
C LEU A 298 -9.15 -15.66 -5.29
N THR A 299 -9.27 -15.55 -3.97
CA THR A 299 -10.56 -15.58 -3.26
C THR A 299 -11.10 -14.17 -2.98
N GLU A 300 -12.39 -14.04 -2.66
CA GLU A 300 -13.00 -12.77 -2.19
C GLU A 300 -12.33 -12.23 -0.93
N SER A 301 -11.78 -13.13 -0.10
CA SER A 301 -11.05 -12.81 1.13
C SER A 301 -9.61 -12.34 0.90
N GLY A 302 -9.14 -12.28 -0.35
CA GLY A 302 -7.80 -11.83 -0.70
C GLY A 302 -6.72 -12.91 -0.56
N GLU A 303 -7.10 -14.18 -0.43
CA GLU A 303 -6.15 -15.29 -0.38
C GLU A 303 -5.74 -15.72 -1.78
N VAL A 304 -4.44 -15.97 -1.97
CA VAL A 304 -3.91 -16.49 -3.23
C VAL A 304 -3.55 -17.96 -3.07
N TRP A 305 -4.04 -18.79 -3.98
CA TRP A 305 -3.85 -20.24 -4.00
C TRP A 305 -3.14 -20.67 -5.28
N ALA A 306 -2.28 -21.68 -5.23
CA ALA A 306 -1.48 -22.12 -6.36
C ALA A 306 -1.42 -23.66 -6.49
N TRP A 307 -1.29 -24.13 -7.73
CA TRP A 307 -1.00 -25.55 -8.05
C TRP A 307 -0.39 -25.71 -9.45
N GLY A 308 0.09 -26.91 -9.76
CA GLY A 308 0.73 -27.25 -11.03
C GLY A 308 2.26 -27.27 -10.95
N ARG A 309 2.94 -26.96 -12.06
CA ARG A 309 4.42 -27.02 -12.15
C ARG A 309 5.11 -25.91 -11.34
N ASN A 310 6.26 -26.20 -10.71
CA ASN A 310 6.96 -25.22 -9.85
C ASN A 310 8.50 -25.19 -10.00
N ASP A 311 9.03 -25.61 -11.16
CA ASP A 311 10.49 -25.78 -11.35
C ASP A 311 11.32 -24.50 -11.14
N GLU A 312 10.71 -23.31 -11.24
CA GLU A 312 11.37 -22.01 -11.07
C GLU A 312 10.59 -21.10 -10.11
N GLY A 313 9.99 -21.66 -9.05
CA GLY A 313 9.30 -20.89 -8.01
C GLY A 313 7.97 -20.26 -8.45
N TRP A 314 7.42 -20.66 -9.60
CA TRP A 314 6.21 -20.07 -10.18
C TRP A 314 4.97 -20.14 -9.28
N LEU A 315 4.92 -21.06 -8.33
CA LEU A 315 3.80 -21.17 -7.39
C LEU A 315 3.91 -20.23 -6.19
N GLY A 316 5.04 -19.55 -5.99
CA GLY A 316 5.24 -18.72 -4.80
C GLY A 316 5.27 -19.53 -3.50
N LEU A 317 5.61 -20.82 -3.59
CA LEU A 317 5.72 -21.73 -2.46
C LEU A 317 7.19 -22.13 -2.28
N GLU A 318 7.74 -21.86 -1.08
CA GLU A 318 9.03 -22.39 -0.69
C GLU A 318 8.99 -23.92 -0.52
N SER A 319 10.08 -24.61 -0.86
CA SER A 319 10.28 -25.99 -0.44
C SER A 319 11.43 -26.08 0.55
N SER A 320 11.12 -26.47 1.78
CA SER A 320 12.08 -26.75 2.83
C SER A 320 12.81 -28.10 2.69
N THR A 321 12.54 -28.87 1.62
CA THR A 321 13.07 -30.25 1.44
C THR A 321 13.68 -30.55 0.06
N GLY A 322 13.82 -29.55 -0.81
CA GLY A 322 14.22 -29.72 -2.21
C GLY A 322 13.03 -29.67 -3.18
N ALA A 323 13.27 -29.52 -4.49
CA ALA A 323 12.26 -29.13 -5.48
C ALA A 323 10.93 -29.92 -5.40
N ILE A 324 9.86 -29.24 -5.00
CA ILE A 324 8.50 -29.64 -5.37
C ILE A 324 8.40 -29.29 -6.84
N GLU A 325 8.62 -30.24 -7.76
CA GLU A 325 8.56 -29.97 -9.21
C GLU A 325 7.11 -29.74 -9.67
N THR A 326 6.13 -30.37 -9.01
CA THR A 326 4.71 -30.28 -9.36
C THR A 326 3.82 -30.51 -8.15
N LEU A 327 2.80 -29.68 -8.02
CA LEU A 327 1.78 -29.73 -6.97
C LEU A 327 0.43 -30.10 -7.58
N ILE A 328 -0.20 -31.16 -7.07
CA ILE A 328 -1.51 -31.68 -7.52
C ILE A 328 -2.62 -31.51 -6.47
N ALA A 329 -2.52 -30.45 -5.68
CA ALA A 329 -3.56 -29.99 -4.77
C ALA A 329 -3.48 -28.46 -4.67
N PRO A 330 -4.59 -27.73 -4.52
CA PRO A 330 -4.53 -26.30 -4.24
C PRO A 330 -3.83 -26.06 -2.90
N THR A 331 -2.86 -25.14 -2.90
CA THR A 331 -2.14 -24.72 -1.69
C THR A 331 -2.13 -23.20 -1.61
N ARG A 332 -2.46 -22.64 -0.44
CA ARG A 332 -2.39 -21.21 -0.17
C ARG A 332 -0.93 -20.73 -0.21
N ILE A 333 -0.67 -19.64 -0.92
CA ILE A 333 0.62 -18.96 -0.98
C ILE A 333 0.83 -18.20 0.35
N PRO A 334 1.93 -18.44 1.10
CA PRO A 334 2.30 -17.64 2.26
C PRO A 334 2.95 -16.30 1.83
N GLY A 335 3.12 -15.36 2.76
CA GLY A 335 3.66 -14.02 2.50
C GLY A 335 2.60 -12.96 2.17
N PHE A 336 1.32 -13.32 2.31
CA PHE A 336 0.19 -12.39 2.18
C PHE A 336 -0.61 -12.26 3.48
N GLU A 337 -0.04 -12.70 4.60
CA GLU A 337 -0.66 -12.58 5.93
C GLU A 337 -0.88 -11.10 6.28
N GLY A 338 -2.11 -10.73 6.66
CA GLY A 338 -2.48 -9.35 6.95
C GLY A 338 -2.78 -8.49 5.71
N LEU A 339 -2.47 -8.96 4.50
CA LEU A 339 -2.74 -8.26 3.24
C LEU A 339 -4.06 -8.70 2.63
N ASN A 340 -4.72 -7.77 1.91
CA ASN A 340 -5.92 -8.05 1.14
C ASN A 340 -5.62 -7.94 -0.37
N ILE A 341 -5.36 -9.07 -1.03
CA ILE A 341 -5.09 -9.11 -2.47
C ILE A 341 -6.38 -8.90 -3.27
N VAL A 342 -6.37 -7.97 -4.22
CA VAL A 342 -7.54 -7.59 -5.03
C VAL A 342 -7.40 -7.93 -6.51
N SER A 343 -6.19 -8.25 -6.97
CA SER A 343 -5.93 -8.65 -8.35
C SER A 343 -4.72 -9.55 -8.45
N ILE A 344 -4.77 -10.52 -9.36
CA ILE A 344 -3.65 -11.40 -9.70
C ILE A 344 -3.45 -11.44 -11.22
N ILE A 345 -2.22 -11.64 -11.67
CA ILE A 345 -1.94 -11.93 -13.08
C ILE A 345 -0.78 -12.90 -13.20
N GLY A 346 -0.98 -13.94 -14.00
CA GLY A 346 0.05 -14.91 -14.36
C GLY A 346 0.60 -14.64 -15.76
N GLY A 347 1.90 -14.44 -15.87
CA GLY A 347 2.65 -14.55 -17.12
C GLY A 347 3.11 -15.99 -17.38
N PRO A 348 3.87 -16.25 -18.45
CA PRO A 348 4.34 -17.61 -18.73
C PRO A 348 5.16 -18.23 -17.60
N ASN A 349 6.00 -17.42 -16.94
CA ASN A 349 7.04 -17.86 -16.00
C ASN A 349 7.14 -17.00 -14.72
N HIS A 350 6.18 -16.10 -14.46
CA HIS A 350 6.13 -15.29 -13.24
C HIS A 350 4.69 -14.85 -13.00
N ALA A 351 4.36 -14.46 -11.77
CA ALA A 351 3.09 -13.83 -11.45
C ALA A 351 3.29 -12.49 -10.76
N LEU A 352 2.23 -11.70 -10.81
CA LEU A 352 2.10 -10.44 -10.09
C LEU A 352 0.77 -10.44 -9.35
N ALA A 353 0.70 -9.72 -8.23
CA ALA A 353 -0.52 -9.46 -7.48
C ALA A 353 -0.58 -8.00 -7.04
N VAL A 354 -1.78 -7.51 -6.75
CA VAL A 354 -2.00 -6.15 -6.23
C VAL A 354 -2.85 -6.25 -4.98
N ASP A 355 -2.46 -5.58 -3.91
CA ASP A 355 -3.27 -5.47 -2.70
C ASP A 355 -4.24 -4.27 -2.73
N SER A 356 -5.12 -4.18 -1.74
CA SER A 356 -6.12 -3.12 -1.65
C SER A 356 -5.54 -1.72 -1.42
N GLU A 357 -4.29 -1.62 -1.00
CA GLU A 357 -3.56 -0.36 -0.84
C GLU A 357 -2.90 0.08 -2.17
N GLY A 358 -2.85 -0.81 -3.15
CA GLY A 358 -2.27 -0.57 -4.46
C GLY A 358 -0.79 -0.92 -4.53
N ASN A 359 -0.25 -1.66 -3.55
CA ASN A 359 1.09 -2.21 -3.64
C ASN A 359 1.10 -3.42 -4.57
N VAL A 360 2.23 -3.61 -5.26
CA VAL A 360 2.39 -4.70 -6.23
C VAL A 360 3.35 -5.72 -5.68
N TRP A 361 3.02 -6.98 -5.87
CA TRP A 361 3.79 -8.14 -5.45
C TRP A 361 4.13 -8.99 -6.66
N GLY A 362 5.25 -9.71 -6.67
CA GLY A 362 5.58 -10.63 -7.75
C GLY A 362 6.39 -11.81 -7.29
N TRP A 363 6.39 -12.90 -8.06
CA TRP A 363 7.18 -14.11 -7.76
C TRP A 363 7.42 -14.95 -9.02
N GLY A 364 8.23 -16.00 -8.89
CA GLY A 364 8.67 -16.84 -10.00
C GLY A 364 9.96 -16.36 -10.62
N ASN A 365 10.13 -16.54 -11.93
CA ASN A 365 11.41 -16.30 -12.60
C ASN A 365 11.83 -14.82 -12.52
N MET A 366 13.05 -14.56 -12.05
CA MET A 366 13.62 -13.21 -11.89
C MET A 366 14.59 -12.82 -13.02
N ASN A 367 14.95 -13.78 -13.89
CA ASN A 367 15.82 -13.49 -15.01
C ASN A 367 15.21 -12.40 -15.90
N GLN A 368 16.08 -11.66 -16.57
CA GLN A 368 15.70 -10.48 -17.33
C GLN A 368 15.09 -9.35 -16.47
N SER A 369 15.32 -9.31 -15.15
CA SER A 369 14.84 -8.25 -14.23
C SER A 369 13.32 -8.04 -14.23
N ARG A 370 12.53 -9.03 -14.66
CA ARG A 370 11.09 -8.88 -14.90
C ARG A 370 10.24 -8.57 -13.66
N LEU A 371 10.76 -8.78 -12.47
CA LEU A 371 10.12 -8.42 -11.19
C LEU A 371 10.66 -7.10 -10.61
N ALA A 372 11.48 -6.36 -11.38
CA ALA A 372 12.08 -5.09 -10.98
C ALA A 372 12.89 -5.10 -9.66
N THR A 373 13.45 -6.25 -9.30
CA THR A 373 14.26 -6.41 -8.09
C THR A 373 15.72 -6.63 -8.47
N THR A 374 16.65 -6.02 -7.72
CA THR A 374 18.10 -6.12 -7.94
C THR A 374 18.77 -7.26 -7.15
N GLN A 375 18.01 -8.26 -6.69
CA GLN A 375 18.56 -9.30 -5.80
C GLN A 375 19.67 -10.10 -6.50
N ALA A 376 20.90 -9.93 -6.00
CA ALA A 376 22.13 -10.37 -6.65
C ALA A 376 22.47 -11.87 -6.49
N ALA A 377 21.53 -12.75 -6.13
CA ALA A 377 21.86 -14.15 -5.81
C ALA A 377 20.89 -15.24 -6.29
N GLY A 378 19.66 -14.92 -6.70
CA GLY A 378 18.64 -15.92 -7.08
C GLY A 378 18.23 -15.86 -8.56
N THR A 379 17.91 -17.00 -9.17
CA THR A 379 17.33 -17.07 -10.53
C THR A 379 15.80 -16.99 -10.55
N TRP A 380 15.15 -17.13 -9.38
CA TRP A 380 13.71 -17.00 -9.17
C TRP A 380 13.39 -16.65 -7.71
N ALA A 381 12.24 -16.01 -7.49
CA ALA A 381 11.63 -15.75 -6.20
C ALA A 381 10.66 -16.89 -5.89
N SER A 382 10.88 -17.58 -4.77
CA SER A 382 10.07 -18.75 -4.37
C SER A 382 8.87 -18.38 -3.50
N GLY A 383 8.69 -17.09 -3.21
CA GLY A 383 7.54 -16.50 -2.53
C GLY A 383 7.27 -15.09 -3.09
N PRO A 384 6.12 -14.49 -2.77
CA PRO A 384 5.80 -13.11 -3.13
C PRO A 384 6.86 -12.15 -2.59
N ILE A 385 7.40 -11.30 -3.47
CA ILE A 385 8.25 -10.17 -3.11
C ILE A 385 7.54 -8.90 -3.53
N LEU A 386 7.65 -7.86 -2.71
CA LEU A 386 7.11 -6.55 -3.08
C LEU A 386 7.84 -6.02 -4.32
N ILE A 387 7.08 -5.51 -5.27
CA ILE A 387 7.55 -4.73 -6.42
C ILE A 387 7.17 -3.28 -6.14
N PRO A 388 8.07 -2.51 -5.54
CA PRO A 388 7.84 -1.10 -5.34
C PRO A 388 7.75 -0.38 -6.67
N LEU A 389 6.57 0.13 -6.91
CA LEU A 389 6.30 1.12 -7.93
C LEU A 389 6.41 2.46 -7.25
N ASP A 390 7.57 3.07 -7.40
CA ASP A 390 7.82 4.43 -6.96
C ASP A 390 7.70 5.38 -8.16
N PRO A 391 6.67 6.25 -8.20
CA PRO A 391 6.59 7.33 -9.18
C PRO A 391 7.80 8.26 -9.18
N ASP A 392 8.56 8.30 -8.08
CA ASP A 392 9.74 9.16 -7.90
C ASP A 392 11.06 8.51 -8.37
N GLU A 393 11.01 7.31 -8.97
CA GLU A 393 12.16 6.58 -9.55
C GLU A 393 13.26 6.16 -8.55
N ARG A 394 12.97 6.01 -7.25
CA ARG A 394 13.97 5.56 -6.25
C ARG A 394 14.45 4.13 -6.51
N LYS A 395 15.68 3.85 -6.11
CA LYS A 395 16.24 2.49 -6.18
C LYS A 395 15.69 1.62 -5.06
N VAL A 396 15.47 0.36 -5.38
CA VAL A 396 14.75 -0.56 -4.51
C VAL A 396 15.69 -1.64 -3.97
N VAL A 397 15.67 -1.83 -2.66
CA VAL A 397 16.36 -2.90 -1.94
C VAL A 397 15.32 -3.72 -1.17
N ILE A 398 15.36 -5.04 -1.32
CA ILE A 398 14.38 -5.98 -0.74
C ILE A 398 15.16 -7.00 0.06
N GLY A 399 14.79 -7.14 1.34
CA GLY A 399 15.29 -8.12 2.30
C GLY A 399 14.87 -9.55 1.98
N THR A 400 15.13 -10.46 2.91
CA THR A 400 14.72 -11.86 2.79
C THR A 400 13.39 -12.07 3.48
N THR A 401 12.51 -12.87 2.88
CA THR A 401 11.19 -13.19 3.46
C THR A 401 11.25 -14.04 4.74
N GLU A 402 12.43 -14.59 5.08
CA GLU A 402 12.65 -15.37 6.30
C GLU A 402 14.02 -15.05 6.93
N GLY A 403 14.06 -14.09 7.86
CA GLY A 403 15.11 -13.92 8.87
C GLY A 403 15.84 -12.58 8.87
N ASP A 404 16.49 -12.29 10.01
CA ASP A 404 17.22 -11.04 10.29
C ASP A 404 18.16 -10.64 9.14
N ALA A 405 17.83 -9.53 8.47
CA ALA A 405 18.59 -8.93 7.39
C ALA A 405 19.31 -7.66 7.86
N SER A 406 20.49 -7.43 7.28
CA SER A 406 21.15 -6.11 7.35
C SER A 406 21.15 -5.54 5.93
N LEU A 407 20.37 -4.48 5.75
CA LEU A 407 20.18 -3.79 4.48
C LEU A 407 20.76 -2.38 4.62
N SER A 408 21.69 -2.01 3.75
CA SER A 408 22.25 -0.66 3.75
C SER A 408 22.29 -0.06 2.34
N GLY A 409 21.79 1.17 2.20
CA GLY A 409 21.90 1.99 1.00
C GLY A 409 23.28 2.66 0.81
N GLY A 410 24.15 2.60 1.83
CA GLY A 410 25.35 3.44 1.98
C GLY A 410 26.56 3.21 1.05
N ALA A 411 26.42 2.57 -0.12
CA ALA A 411 27.56 2.25 -0.99
C ALA A 411 27.42 2.63 -2.48
N LEU A 412 26.53 3.56 -2.83
CA LEU A 412 26.36 4.02 -4.22
C LEU A 412 26.83 5.47 -4.37
N GLN A 413 28.06 5.65 -4.86
CA GLN A 413 28.57 6.97 -5.22
C GLN A 413 28.26 7.29 -6.69
N GLY A 414 27.57 8.41 -6.91
CA GLY A 414 27.41 9.00 -8.23
C GLY A 414 26.43 10.17 -8.28
N GLU A 415 25.13 9.89 -8.11
CA GLU A 415 24.02 10.80 -8.43
C GLU A 415 22.67 10.35 -7.75
N GLU A 416 22.68 9.58 -6.65
CA GLU A 416 21.47 8.87 -6.16
C GLU A 416 20.41 9.80 -5.52
N THR A 417 19.13 9.54 -5.80
CA THR A 417 17.94 10.35 -5.42
C THR A 417 17.07 9.73 -4.30
N GLY A 418 17.67 8.89 -3.44
CA GLY A 418 16.97 8.14 -2.38
C GLY A 418 16.61 6.69 -2.77
N PHE A 419 16.25 5.90 -1.78
CA PHE A 419 15.99 4.46 -1.84
C PHE A 419 14.59 4.10 -1.32
N SER A 420 14.09 2.93 -1.71
CA SER A 420 13.06 2.23 -0.95
C SER A 420 13.60 0.88 -0.47
N ILE A 421 13.64 0.66 0.85
CA ILE A 421 14.19 -0.54 1.47
C ILE A 421 13.11 -1.26 2.27
N TYR A 422 12.93 -2.56 2.06
CA TYR A 422 11.90 -3.37 2.74
C TYR A 422 12.52 -4.60 3.43
N GLY A 423 12.35 -4.76 4.74
CA GLY A 423 12.87 -5.87 5.57
C GLY A 423 12.00 -7.14 5.56
N PHE A 424 10.68 -6.96 5.61
CA PHE A 424 9.61 -7.96 5.69
C PHE A 424 9.46 -8.66 7.03
N GLY A 425 10.36 -9.57 7.41
CA GLY A 425 10.12 -10.47 8.52
C GLY A 425 11.41 -10.92 9.19
N GLY A 426 11.46 -10.80 10.52
CA GLY A 426 12.67 -10.94 11.30
C GLY A 426 13.01 -9.62 11.99
N ASN A 427 14.12 -9.57 12.70
CA ASN A 427 14.59 -8.34 13.33
C ASN A 427 15.66 -7.71 12.43
N ASP A 428 15.27 -6.69 11.68
CA ASP A 428 16.06 -6.12 10.59
C ASP A 428 16.81 -4.84 10.99
N LEU A 429 17.99 -4.63 10.41
CA LEU A 429 18.72 -3.36 10.47
C LEU A 429 18.74 -2.75 9.07
N ILE A 430 18.05 -1.61 8.92
CA ILE A 430 17.88 -0.90 7.66
C ILE A 430 18.47 0.50 7.77
N GLU A 431 19.42 0.81 6.90
CA GLU A 431 19.99 2.16 6.79
C GLU A 431 19.74 2.73 5.39
N GLY A 432 19.13 3.92 5.36
CA GLY A 432 18.94 4.76 4.18
C GLY A 432 20.24 5.39 3.67
N SER A 433 20.10 6.54 3.05
CA SER A 433 21.11 7.31 2.34
C SER A 433 20.97 8.79 2.66
N THR A 434 21.71 9.65 1.97
CA THR A 434 21.63 11.10 2.22
C THR A 434 20.60 11.81 1.32
N GLY A 435 19.58 11.10 0.84
CA GLY A 435 18.49 11.70 0.10
C GLY A 435 17.20 10.92 0.32
N THR A 436 16.04 11.56 0.09
CA THR A 436 14.70 11.07 0.41
C THR A 436 14.45 9.57 0.22
N ASP A 437 14.49 8.84 1.31
CA ASP A 437 14.34 7.39 1.40
C ASP A 437 12.91 6.98 1.82
N MET A 438 12.60 5.70 1.60
CA MET A 438 11.42 5.02 2.12
C MET A 438 11.86 3.70 2.74
N LEU A 439 11.86 3.60 4.06
CA LEU A 439 12.33 2.43 4.79
C LEU A 439 11.14 1.72 5.42
N VAL A 440 11.04 0.41 5.22
CA VAL A 440 9.95 -0.42 5.76
C VAL A 440 10.53 -1.63 6.48
N GLY A 441 10.33 -1.72 7.79
CA GLY A 441 10.82 -2.82 8.64
C GLY A 441 10.08 -4.12 8.34
N GLY A 442 8.86 -4.24 8.86
CA GLY A 442 7.98 -5.36 8.60
C GLY A 442 7.47 -5.96 9.90
N VAL A 443 7.59 -7.28 10.06
CA VAL A 443 7.26 -8.02 11.28
C VAL A 443 8.55 -8.41 12.00
N GLY A 444 8.65 -8.08 13.29
CA GLY A 444 9.80 -8.35 14.15
C GLY A 444 10.35 -7.04 14.71
N ASP A 445 11.32 -7.11 15.62
CA ASP A 445 11.88 -5.90 16.25
C ASP A 445 12.97 -5.30 15.36
N ASP A 446 12.64 -4.25 14.63
CA ASP A 446 13.44 -3.64 13.57
C ASP A 446 14.18 -2.37 14.04
N THR A 447 15.24 -1.99 13.30
CA THR A 447 15.95 -0.73 13.46
C THR A 447 16.13 -0.06 12.11
N LEU A 448 15.54 1.12 11.93
CA LEU A 448 15.58 1.87 10.67
C LEU A 448 16.19 3.26 10.91
N ALA A 449 17.08 3.68 10.00
CA ALA A 449 17.70 5.00 10.04
C ALA A 449 17.67 5.67 8.66
N GLY A 450 16.95 6.78 8.52
CA GLY A 450 16.82 7.57 7.28
C GLY A 450 18.14 8.20 6.86
N GLN A 451 18.82 8.83 7.82
CA GLN A 451 20.09 9.58 7.71
C GLN A 451 19.86 11.06 7.36
N ALA A 452 19.82 11.43 6.09
CA ALA A 452 19.60 12.82 5.71
C ALA A 452 18.73 12.87 4.46
N GLY A 453 17.90 13.88 4.32
CA GLY A 453 16.83 13.91 3.33
C GLY A 453 15.47 13.82 4.02
N ASP A 454 14.42 14.19 3.30
CA ASP A 454 13.05 14.09 3.80
C ASP A 454 12.60 12.63 3.61
N ASP A 455 12.68 11.80 4.64
CA ASP A 455 12.54 10.35 4.58
C ASP A 455 11.18 9.87 5.08
N ILE A 456 10.76 8.68 4.62
CA ILE A 456 9.55 8.00 5.09
C ILE A 456 9.96 6.68 5.72
N LEU A 457 9.70 6.53 7.00
CA LEU A 457 10.01 5.33 7.75
C LEU A 457 8.70 4.69 8.23
N LYS A 458 8.48 3.38 7.97
CA LYS A 458 7.22 2.67 8.27
C LYS A 458 7.41 1.25 8.79
N TRP A 459 6.55 0.81 9.69
CA TRP A 459 6.62 -0.55 10.23
C TRP A 459 5.24 -1.09 10.59
N ALA A 460 5.20 -2.33 11.12
CA ALA A 460 3.97 -3.04 11.40
C ALA A 460 3.92 -3.65 12.80
N GLN A 461 4.63 -4.74 13.07
CA GLN A 461 4.54 -5.47 14.35
C GLN A 461 5.93 -5.70 14.92
N GLY A 462 6.12 -5.46 16.20
CA GLY A 462 7.43 -5.59 16.86
C GLY A 462 7.76 -4.33 17.65
N ALA A 463 8.74 -4.43 18.55
CA ALA A 463 9.23 -3.27 19.28
C ALA A 463 10.36 -2.60 18.50
N ASP A 464 10.03 -1.56 17.75
CA ASP A 464 10.85 -1.01 16.68
C ASP A 464 11.58 0.27 17.09
N LEU A 465 12.75 0.50 16.49
CA LEU A 465 13.56 1.71 16.67
C LEU A 465 13.72 2.47 15.36
N LEU A 466 13.26 3.72 15.36
CA LEU A 466 13.28 4.55 14.17
C LEU A 466 13.85 5.93 14.37
N GLN A 467 14.71 6.29 13.42
CA GLN A 467 15.48 7.52 13.41
C GLN A 467 15.38 8.17 12.03
N GLY A 468 14.74 9.34 11.95
CA GLY A 468 14.62 10.14 10.73
C GLY A 468 15.98 10.66 10.28
N GLY A 469 16.51 11.62 11.02
CA GLY A 469 17.86 12.17 10.82
C GLY A 469 17.80 13.66 10.47
N GLU A 470 18.55 14.10 9.45
CA GLU A 470 18.45 15.49 8.98
C GLU A 470 17.43 15.62 7.83
N GLY A 471 16.31 16.30 8.01
CA GLY A 471 15.30 16.49 6.96
C GLY A 471 13.90 16.56 7.54
N ASP A 472 12.90 16.92 6.74
CA ASP A 472 11.51 16.87 7.22
C ASP A 472 11.00 15.41 7.04
N ASP A 473 11.06 14.61 8.11
CA ASP A 473 10.82 13.17 8.08
C ASP A 473 9.38 12.77 8.44
N SER A 474 8.98 11.57 8.02
CA SER A 474 7.69 10.97 8.43
C SER A 474 7.88 9.55 8.94
N LEU A 475 7.70 9.37 10.24
CA LEU A 475 7.90 8.14 10.99
C LEU A 475 6.54 7.58 11.43
N TYR A 476 6.22 6.36 11.00
CA TYR A 476 4.95 5.70 11.29
C TYR A 476 5.15 4.35 11.96
N ALA A 477 4.88 4.32 13.26
CA ALA A 477 4.81 3.11 14.04
C ALA A 477 3.56 2.29 13.86
N GLY A 478 3.61 1.10 14.44
CA GLY A 478 2.66 0.03 14.22
C GLY A 478 1.99 -0.38 15.51
N THR A 479 2.21 -1.64 15.86
CA THR A 479 1.74 -2.22 17.12
C THR A 479 2.94 -2.64 17.96
N ASP A 480 2.75 -2.64 19.28
CA ASP A 480 3.78 -2.87 20.31
C ASP A 480 4.52 -1.58 20.66
N ALA A 481 5.44 -1.64 21.63
CA ALA A 481 6.07 -0.46 22.20
C ALA A 481 7.29 -0.02 21.38
N ASP A 482 7.17 1.12 20.72
CA ASP A 482 8.13 1.63 19.74
C ASP A 482 8.91 2.86 20.22
N MET A 483 10.03 3.14 19.57
CA MET A 483 10.84 4.34 19.81
C MET A 483 11.11 5.10 18.52
N LEU A 484 10.64 6.33 18.45
CA LEU A 484 10.73 7.23 17.29
C LEU A 484 11.55 8.48 17.64
N ASP A 485 12.47 8.85 16.76
CA ASP A 485 13.31 10.06 16.88
C ASP A 485 13.35 10.78 15.51
N GLY A 486 12.80 12.00 15.46
CA GLY A 486 12.80 12.85 14.26
C GLY A 486 14.16 13.49 13.97
N ASP A 487 14.95 13.76 15.01
CA ASP A 487 16.24 14.47 14.96
C ASP A 487 16.13 15.96 14.54
N LEU A 488 16.46 16.33 13.29
CA LEU A 488 16.53 17.73 12.84
C LEU A 488 15.59 17.93 11.66
N GLY A 489 14.54 18.72 11.81
CA GLY A 489 13.56 18.88 10.75
C GLY A 489 12.19 19.26 11.29
N ASN A 490 11.21 19.41 10.42
CA ASN A 490 9.81 19.47 10.85
C ASN A 490 9.19 18.09 10.62
N ASP A 491 9.19 17.28 11.66
CA ASP A 491 8.93 15.86 11.55
C ASP A 491 7.48 15.50 11.90
N LEU A 492 7.01 14.41 11.30
CA LEU A 492 5.75 13.78 11.64
C LEU A 492 6.01 12.41 12.25
N LEU A 493 5.67 12.22 13.52
CA LEU A 493 5.83 10.97 14.26
C LEU A 493 4.45 10.45 14.70
N GLN A 494 4.15 9.20 14.38
CA GLN A 494 2.93 8.51 14.85
C GLN A 494 3.30 7.19 15.53
N GLY A 495 2.95 7.01 16.81
CA GLY A 495 3.20 5.80 17.63
C GLY A 495 2.26 4.65 17.28
N GLY A 496 0.95 4.92 17.24
CA GLY A 496 -0.03 3.90 16.88
C GLY A 496 -0.54 3.18 18.12
N ALA A 497 -0.27 1.88 18.26
CA ALA A 497 -0.79 1.11 19.39
C ALA A 497 0.34 0.47 20.20
N GLY A 498 0.43 0.80 21.48
CA GLY A 498 1.51 0.35 22.35
C GLY A 498 1.99 1.50 23.20
N ALA A 499 2.83 1.22 24.21
CA ALA A 499 3.39 2.28 25.05
C ALA A 499 4.66 2.86 24.37
N ASP A 500 4.48 3.90 23.57
CA ASP A 500 5.48 4.42 22.65
C ASP A 500 6.30 5.57 23.22
N SER A 501 7.49 5.80 22.64
CA SER A 501 8.38 6.91 23.00
C SER A 501 8.75 7.71 21.75
N LEU A 502 8.16 8.90 21.60
CA LEU A 502 8.35 9.80 20.47
C LEU A 502 9.18 11.03 20.87
N THR A 503 10.23 11.33 20.11
CA THR A 503 11.04 12.55 20.23
C THR A 503 11.05 13.29 18.90
N GLY A 504 10.55 14.53 18.87
CA GLY A 504 10.57 15.38 17.68
C GLY A 504 12.00 15.82 17.35
N GLY A 505 12.57 16.66 18.19
CA GLY A 505 13.96 17.10 18.05
C GLY A 505 14.06 18.62 17.92
N ASP A 506 14.87 19.12 16.98
CA ASP A 506 14.84 20.56 16.64
C ASP A 506 13.98 20.77 15.39
N GLY A 507 12.91 21.56 15.51
CA GLY A 507 12.07 22.03 14.41
C GLY A 507 10.60 22.01 14.78
N ALA A 508 9.68 22.29 13.85
CA ALA A 508 8.27 22.38 14.19
C ALA A 508 7.57 21.03 13.99
N ASP A 509 7.56 20.21 15.02
CA ASP A 509 7.20 18.78 14.91
C ASP A 509 5.73 18.50 15.20
N THR A 510 5.24 17.39 14.68
CA THR A 510 3.91 16.85 14.99
C THR A 510 4.03 15.41 15.48
N LEU A 511 3.65 15.19 16.74
CA LEU A 511 3.72 13.89 17.43
C LEU A 511 2.31 13.43 17.82
N ASP A 512 2.02 12.16 17.57
CA ASP A 512 0.76 11.48 17.92
C ASP A 512 1.09 10.13 18.57
N GLY A 513 0.81 9.97 19.87
CA GLY A 513 1.09 8.74 20.63
C GLY A 513 0.20 7.59 20.17
N GLY A 514 -1.12 7.80 20.25
CA GLY A 514 -2.11 6.88 19.75
C GLY A 514 -2.87 6.21 20.89
N THR A 515 -2.59 4.94 21.19
CA THR A 515 -3.27 4.20 22.27
C THR A 515 -2.26 3.55 23.20
N GLU A 516 -2.63 3.44 24.47
CA GLU A 516 -1.79 3.07 25.61
C GLU A 516 -0.96 4.26 26.14
N ASP A 517 -0.16 4.03 27.17
CA ASP A 517 0.49 5.11 27.93
C ASP A 517 1.79 5.56 27.22
N ASP A 518 1.76 6.73 26.57
CA ASP A 518 2.83 7.21 25.70
C ASP A 518 3.74 8.28 26.33
N LEU A 519 4.96 8.41 25.78
CA LEU A 519 5.91 9.50 26.08
C LEU A 519 6.19 10.32 24.82
N LEU A 520 5.81 11.59 24.84
CA LEU A 520 6.04 12.53 23.75
C LEU A 520 6.93 13.70 24.20
N LEU A 521 8.01 13.93 23.46
CA LEU A 521 8.95 15.03 23.66
C LEU A 521 9.03 15.86 22.37
N GLY A 522 8.53 17.10 22.40
CA GLY A 522 8.56 18.02 21.24
C GLY A 522 9.99 18.44 20.92
N GLY A 523 10.60 19.21 21.81
CA GLY A 523 12.02 19.52 21.73
C GLY A 523 12.25 21.01 21.60
N GLY A 524 12.75 21.48 20.47
CA GLY A 524 12.92 22.90 20.19
C GLY A 524 12.04 23.35 19.03
N ASP A 525 11.65 24.63 19.02
CA ASP A 525 10.67 25.22 18.10
C ASP A 525 9.21 24.85 18.45
N ASN A 526 8.24 25.13 17.58
CA ASN A 526 6.83 25.11 18.00
C ASN A 526 6.15 23.80 17.60
N ASP A 527 5.86 22.97 18.60
CA ASP A 527 5.45 21.59 18.37
C ASP A 527 3.95 21.39 18.59
N ASN A 528 3.43 20.30 18.01
CA ASN A 528 2.08 19.82 18.22
C ASN A 528 2.09 18.37 18.70
N LEU A 529 1.73 18.14 19.96
CA LEU A 529 1.76 16.85 20.62
C LEU A 529 0.34 16.41 20.99
N THR A 530 -0.04 15.21 20.58
CA THR A 530 -1.31 14.54 20.96
C THR A 530 -0.99 13.21 21.63
N GLY A 531 -1.42 13.01 22.88
CA GLY A 531 -1.25 11.76 23.63
C GLY A 531 -2.15 10.67 23.05
N GLY A 532 -3.46 10.82 23.22
CA GLY A 532 -4.45 9.95 22.62
C GLY A 532 -5.27 9.21 23.68
N GLU A 533 -5.33 7.88 23.61
CA GLU A 533 -5.95 7.06 24.65
C GLU A 533 -4.89 6.49 25.59
N GLY A 534 -4.79 6.93 26.84
CA GLY A 534 -3.78 6.42 27.76
C GLY A 534 -3.47 7.40 28.88
N ASP A 535 -2.72 6.98 29.90
CA ASP A 535 -2.17 7.92 30.87
C ASP A 535 -0.84 8.51 30.32
N ASP A 536 -0.93 9.55 29.50
CA ASP A 536 0.19 10.01 28.66
C ASP A 536 1.12 11.02 29.33
N ARG A 537 2.32 11.17 28.77
CA ARG A 537 3.33 12.12 29.25
C ARG A 537 3.88 12.98 28.11
N LEU A 538 3.46 14.24 28.09
CA LEU A 538 3.81 15.20 27.04
C LEU A 538 4.72 16.31 27.59
N ASP A 539 5.79 16.63 26.85
CA ASP A 539 6.73 17.72 27.14
C ASP A 539 6.99 18.53 25.85
N GLY A 540 6.50 19.77 25.79
CA GLY A 540 6.66 20.64 24.60
C GLY A 540 8.09 21.12 24.38
N GLY A 541 8.83 21.39 25.46
CA GLY A 541 10.23 21.82 25.34
C GLY A 541 10.42 23.33 25.18
N LEU A 542 10.97 23.81 24.07
CA LEU A 542 11.25 25.22 23.83
C LEU A 542 10.45 25.73 22.64
N GLY A 543 9.33 26.41 22.87
CA GLY A 543 8.64 27.06 21.77
C GLY A 543 7.25 27.48 22.13
N ARG A 544 6.35 27.46 21.16
CA ARG A 544 4.95 27.78 21.41
C ARG A 544 4.11 26.58 21.11
N ASP A 545 4.01 25.71 22.09
CA ASP A 545 3.62 24.34 21.84
C ASP A 545 2.12 24.16 22.05
N LEU A 546 1.57 23.20 21.31
CA LEU A 546 0.20 22.73 21.48
C LEU A 546 0.27 21.30 22.00
N LEU A 547 -0.24 21.08 23.21
CA LEU A 547 -0.28 19.77 23.85
C LEU A 547 -1.73 19.39 24.13
N ALA A 548 -2.13 18.19 23.72
CA ALA A 548 -3.41 17.57 24.02
C ALA A 548 -3.19 16.17 24.61
N GLY A 549 -3.65 15.91 25.84
CA GLY A 549 -3.62 14.57 26.45
C GLY A 549 -4.72 13.65 25.89
N ASP A 550 -5.89 14.23 25.64
CA ASP A 550 -7.10 13.55 25.15
C ASP A 550 -7.81 12.68 26.20
N THR A 551 -7.59 11.37 26.29
CA THR A 551 -8.32 10.55 27.27
C THR A 551 -7.37 9.75 28.16
N GLY A 552 -7.60 9.80 29.47
CA GLY A 552 -6.73 9.20 30.47
C GLY A 552 -6.19 10.27 31.41
N ASN A 553 -5.31 9.90 32.35
CA ASN A 553 -4.79 10.83 33.36
C ASN A 553 -3.44 11.35 32.93
N ASP A 554 -3.45 12.44 32.18
CA ASP A 554 -2.28 12.87 31.43
C ASP A 554 -1.38 13.79 32.23
N THR A 555 -0.10 13.83 31.86
CA THR A 555 0.88 14.77 32.42
C THR A 555 1.47 15.64 31.31
N LEU A 556 1.09 16.92 31.28
CA LEU A 556 1.50 17.88 30.26
C LEU A 556 2.45 18.95 30.82
N HIS A 557 3.57 19.18 30.14
CA HIS A 557 4.53 20.24 30.45
C HIS A 557 4.80 21.12 29.24
N GLY A 558 4.41 22.40 29.28
CA GLY A 558 4.72 23.37 28.22
C GLY A 558 6.16 23.90 28.27
N ARG A 559 6.75 23.91 29.48
CA ARG A 559 8.12 24.39 29.80
C ARG A 559 8.34 25.88 29.59
N GLY A 560 8.51 26.34 28.36
CA GLY A 560 9.01 27.67 28.04
C GLY A 560 8.13 28.36 27.00
N ASP A 561 8.13 29.68 27.00
CA ASP A 561 7.54 30.53 25.98
C ASP A 561 6.00 30.67 26.04
N ARG A 562 5.19 30.18 25.10
CA ARG A 562 3.72 30.38 25.20
C ARG A 562 3.04 29.14 24.67
N ASP A 563 2.46 28.41 25.60
CA ASP A 563 1.92 27.09 25.30
C ASP A 563 0.42 27.04 25.47
N SER A 564 -0.18 26.08 24.80
CA SER A 564 -1.59 25.72 24.91
C SER A 564 -1.70 24.26 25.29
N LEU A 565 -2.08 23.99 26.54
CA LEU A 565 -2.23 22.65 27.08
C LEU A 565 -3.72 22.33 27.26
N SER A 566 -4.13 21.15 26.82
CA SER A 566 -5.44 20.56 27.07
C SER A 566 -5.23 19.18 27.68
N GLY A 567 -5.70 18.96 28.91
CA GLY A 567 -5.70 17.64 29.55
C GLY A 567 -6.64 16.71 28.80
N GLY A 568 -7.94 16.84 29.04
CA GLY A 568 -8.95 16.13 28.28
C GLY A 568 -9.95 15.45 29.20
N ASP A 569 -10.25 14.18 28.96
CA ASP A 569 -11.08 13.38 29.85
C ASP A 569 -10.18 12.56 30.78
N GLY A 570 -10.15 12.88 32.07
CA GLY A 570 -9.38 12.18 33.10
C GLY A 570 -8.86 13.16 34.16
N ASP A 571 -8.13 12.65 35.15
CA ASP A 571 -7.60 13.49 36.22
C ASP A 571 -6.18 13.98 35.86
N ASP A 572 -6.10 15.12 35.16
CA ASP A 572 -4.86 15.54 34.48
C ASP A 572 -3.92 16.40 35.33
N LEU A 573 -2.63 16.41 34.96
CA LEU A 573 -1.58 17.26 35.54
C LEU A 573 -0.98 18.21 34.51
N LEU A 574 -1.33 19.50 34.59
CA LEU A 574 -0.89 20.51 33.62
C LEU A 574 0.10 21.49 34.25
N THR A 575 1.28 21.64 33.62
CA THR A 575 2.32 22.61 34.00
C THR A 575 2.72 23.47 32.81
N GLY A 576 2.24 24.71 32.73
CA GLY A 576 2.64 25.64 31.65
C GLY A 576 4.12 25.98 31.67
N GLY A 577 4.69 26.27 32.85
CA GLY A 577 6.09 26.64 32.99
C GLY A 577 6.33 28.14 32.84
N ARG A 578 7.48 28.54 32.28
CA ARG A 578 7.79 29.95 32.06
C ARG A 578 7.08 30.40 30.80
N GLY A 579 6.19 31.38 30.90
CA GLY A 579 5.50 31.75 29.69
C GLY A 579 4.31 32.63 29.91
N ILE A 580 3.42 32.64 28.92
CA ILE A 580 2.04 33.08 29.11
C ILE A 580 1.16 31.97 28.57
N ASP A 581 0.79 31.04 29.43
CA ASP A 581 0.25 29.77 28.98
C ASP A 581 -1.27 29.71 29.12
N GLN A 582 -1.88 28.94 28.24
CA GLN A 582 -3.28 28.59 28.29
C GLN A 582 -3.41 27.11 28.67
N MET A 583 -4.19 26.83 29.71
CA MET A 583 -4.44 25.47 30.19
C MET A 583 -5.94 25.21 30.24
N THR A 584 -6.35 24.04 29.78
CA THR A 584 -7.74 23.55 29.80
C THR A 584 -7.71 22.17 30.44
N GLY A 585 -8.47 21.97 31.52
CA GLY A 585 -8.54 20.68 32.21
C GLY A 585 -9.54 19.74 31.55
N SER A 586 -10.69 20.27 31.11
CA SER A 586 -11.80 19.49 30.56
C SER A 586 -12.52 18.61 31.60
N LEU A 587 -12.73 17.32 31.39
CA LEU A 587 -13.54 16.47 32.28
C LEU A 587 -12.63 15.71 33.25
N GLY A 588 -12.64 16.10 34.53
CA GLY A 588 -12.01 15.29 35.57
C GLY A 588 -11.56 16.15 36.73
N ALA A 589 -10.77 15.59 37.64
CA ALA A 589 -10.20 16.29 38.77
C ALA A 589 -8.78 16.77 38.45
N ASP A 590 -8.70 17.88 37.72
CA ASP A 590 -7.43 18.33 37.14
C ASP A 590 -6.56 19.13 38.12
N ARG A 591 -5.24 19.05 37.94
CA ARG A 591 -4.26 19.78 38.75
C ARG A 591 -3.42 20.70 37.87
N PHE A 592 -3.58 22.00 38.09
CA PHE A 592 -2.79 23.04 37.42
C PHE A 592 -1.62 23.45 38.33
N VAL A 593 -0.39 23.15 37.91
CA VAL A 593 0.82 23.32 38.74
C VAL A 593 1.59 24.58 38.35
N PHE A 594 1.95 25.35 39.36
CA PHE A 594 2.93 26.44 39.25
C PHE A 594 4.07 26.14 40.23
N ALA A 595 5.24 25.80 39.71
CA ALA A 595 6.38 25.31 40.48
C ALA A 595 7.28 26.45 41.00
N ALA A 596 7.23 27.63 40.40
CA ALA A 596 8.02 28.78 40.82
C ALA A 596 7.34 30.12 40.52
N LYS A 597 7.81 31.19 41.16
CA LYS A 597 7.41 32.57 40.80
C LYS A 597 7.66 32.88 39.32
N ALA A 598 8.67 32.27 38.71
CA ALA A 598 9.04 32.50 37.31
C ALA A 598 7.98 32.01 36.32
N ASP A 599 7.06 31.15 36.77
CA ASP A 599 5.96 30.63 35.96
C ASP A 599 4.83 31.65 35.83
N PHE A 600 4.93 32.78 36.54
CA PHE A 600 4.02 33.91 36.40
C PHE A 600 4.71 35.05 35.68
N SER A 601 4.11 35.53 34.59
CA SER A 601 4.66 36.63 33.81
C SER A 601 4.80 37.92 34.63
N PRO A 602 5.98 38.56 34.64
CA PRO A 602 6.14 39.85 35.29
C PRO A 602 5.42 40.91 34.46
N ASN A 603 4.26 41.36 34.95
CA ASN A 603 3.42 42.51 34.56
C ASN A 603 2.00 42.13 34.07
N ASP A 604 1.00 42.91 34.51
CA ASP A 604 -0.47 42.82 34.30
C ASP A 604 -1.02 42.54 32.86
N LYS A 605 -0.18 42.30 31.85
CA LYS A 605 -0.56 42.24 30.42
C LYS A 605 -0.36 40.89 29.73
N GLY A 606 0.22 39.88 30.40
CA GLY A 606 0.37 38.52 29.88
C GLY A 606 0.05 37.51 30.95
N ARG A 607 -1.23 37.18 31.14
CA ARG A 607 -1.67 36.34 32.27
C ARG A 607 -1.77 34.89 31.83
N GLU A 608 -1.30 33.99 32.67
CA GLU A 608 -1.63 32.57 32.62
C GLU A 608 -3.17 32.44 32.69
N LEU A 609 -3.72 31.52 31.91
CA LEU A 609 -5.16 31.34 31.73
C LEU A 609 -5.52 29.88 31.93
N ILE A 610 -6.36 29.60 32.92
CA ILE A 610 -7.13 28.35 32.99
C ILE A 610 -8.51 28.64 32.40
N THR A 611 -8.86 27.94 31.33
CA THR A 611 -10.03 28.25 30.50
C THR A 611 -11.34 27.72 31.07
N ASP A 612 -11.30 26.69 31.93
CA ASP A 612 -12.49 25.97 32.33
C ASP A 612 -12.45 25.36 33.74
N PHE A 613 -11.93 26.10 34.73
CA PHE A 613 -11.80 25.61 36.10
C PHE A 613 -13.15 25.15 36.72
N ARG A 614 -13.31 23.84 36.95
CA ARG A 614 -14.52 23.13 37.40
C ARG A 614 -14.37 22.51 38.79
N ARG A 615 -14.54 23.34 39.81
CA ARG A 615 -14.67 22.92 41.24
C ARG A 615 -15.64 21.76 41.52
N GLY A 616 -16.60 21.50 40.63
CA GLY A 616 -17.56 20.40 40.76
C GLY A 616 -17.01 19.04 40.34
N GLN A 617 -15.92 19.00 39.58
CA GLN A 617 -15.25 17.78 39.11
C GLN A 617 -14.01 17.47 39.96
N GLY A 618 -13.33 18.49 40.47
CA GLY A 618 -12.30 18.30 41.50
C GLY A 618 -11.10 19.20 41.35
N ASP A 619 -11.10 20.10 40.37
CA ASP A 619 -9.94 20.87 39.95
C ASP A 619 -9.24 21.59 41.10
N GLN A 620 -7.91 21.52 41.09
CA GLN A 620 -7.04 22.17 42.06
C GLN A 620 -5.94 22.99 41.40
N ILE A 621 -5.57 24.09 42.05
CA ILE A 621 -4.41 24.90 41.70
C ILE A 621 -3.30 24.57 42.70
N ASP A 622 -2.20 24.06 42.20
CA ASP A 622 -1.03 23.72 43.02
C ASP A 622 0.00 24.84 43.01
N LEU A 623 0.21 25.44 44.18
CA LEU A 623 1.18 26.50 44.43
C LEU A 623 2.23 26.06 45.46
N ALA A 624 2.31 24.78 45.82
CA ALA A 624 3.21 24.30 46.88
C ALA A 624 4.69 24.51 46.55
N GLY A 625 5.04 24.64 45.26
CA GLY A 625 6.39 24.96 44.80
C GLY A 625 6.72 26.46 44.87
N VAL A 626 5.72 27.35 44.99
CA VAL A 626 5.92 28.79 44.95
C VAL A 626 6.24 29.33 46.34
N ASP A 627 7.43 29.90 46.52
CA ASP A 627 7.75 30.63 47.73
C ASP A 627 6.86 31.88 47.89
N ALA A 628 5.94 31.81 48.85
CA ALA A 628 5.03 32.90 49.18
C ALA A 628 5.74 34.11 49.83
N ASN A 629 7.07 34.08 50.02
CA ASN A 629 7.86 35.18 50.58
C ASN A 629 9.09 35.57 49.73
N GLY A 630 8.87 36.39 48.71
CA GLY A 630 9.92 36.83 47.79
C GLY A 630 11.05 37.70 48.38
N ARG A 631 11.16 37.85 49.70
CA ARG A 631 12.20 38.66 50.39
C ARG A 631 12.97 37.91 51.49
N LYS A 632 12.57 36.70 51.88
CA LYS A 632 13.26 35.91 52.93
C LYS A 632 13.69 34.56 52.39
N ALA A 633 14.71 33.98 52.98
CA ALA A 633 15.14 32.63 52.61
C ALA A 633 14.21 31.57 53.24
N GLY A 634 13.78 30.61 52.44
CA GLY A 634 13.01 29.43 52.83
C GLY A 634 11.56 29.48 52.35
N ASP A 635 11.06 28.32 51.91
CA ASP A 635 9.75 28.20 51.27
C ASP A 635 8.61 28.45 52.28
N GLN A 636 7.73 29.39 51.94
CA GLN A 636 6.52 29.68 52.70
C GLN A 636 5.28 29.33 51.88
N ALA A 637 4.33 28.67 52.52
CA ALA A 637 3.00 28.41 51.96
C ALA A 637 2.18 29.71 51.90
N PHE A 638 1.29 29.82 50.91
CA PHE A 638 0.32 30.91 50.86
C PHE A 638 -0.75 30.78 51.95
N ASN A 639 -1.31 31.91 52.35
CA ASN A 639 -2.50 32.01 53.19
C ASN A 639 -3.66 32.60 52.38
N PHE A 640 -4.66 31.78 52.07
CA PHE A 640 -5.83 32.20 51.30
C PHE A 640 -6.81 33.03 52.14
N ILE A 641 -6.98 34.31 51.79
CA ILE A 641 -7.83 35.28 52.51
C ILE A 641 -9.20 35.52 51.83
N GLY A 642 -9.55 34.72 50.82
CA GLY A 642 -10.80 34.85 50.07
C GLY A 642 -10.84 36.11 49.22
N ALA A 643 -11.92 36.90 49.33
CA ALA A 643 -12.12 38.14 48.57
C ALA A 643 -11.65 39.41 49.32
N ALA A 644 -10.98 39.25 50.47
CA ALA A 644 -10.50 40.38 51.26
C ALA A 644 -9.37 41.14 50.53
N ALA A 645 -9.20 42.42 50.84
CA ALA A 645 -8.01 43.16 50.41
C ALA A 645 -6.76 42.68 51.16
N PHE A 646 -5.60 42.74 50.50
CA PHE A 646 -4.31 42.49 51.15
C PHE A 646 -4.14 43.40 52.37
N ASN A 647 -3.62 42.85 53.46
CA ASN A 647 -3.38 43.56 54.72
C ASN A 647 -1.90 43.88 54.96
N GLY A 648 -1.04 43.67 53.95
CA GLY A 648 0.40 43.96 53.99
C GLY A 648 1.22 42.86 54.67
N LYS A 649 0.72 41.63 54.68
CA LYS A 649 1.50 40.43 55.03
C LYS A 649 1.94 39.76 53.74
N ALA A 650 3.21 39.34 53.70
CA ALA A 650 3.70 38.48 52.64
C ALA A 650 2.97 37.12 52.67
N GLY A 651 2.79 36.54 51.50
CA GLY A 651 2.16 35.24 51.29
C GLY A 651 0.64 35.27 51.37
N GLU A 652 0.01 36.42 51.14
CA GLU A 652 -1.46 36.48 51.06
C GLU A 652 -1.94 36.14 49.64
N LEU A 653 -2.91 35.22 49.55
CA LEU A 653 -3.56 34.81 48.30
C LEU A 653 -5.03 35.20 48.34
N ARG A 654 -5.52 35.88 47.31
CA ARG A 654 -6.92 36.34 47.23
C ARG A 654 -7.49 36.14 45.84
N PHE A 655 -8.80 36.25 45.72
CA PHE A 655 -9.47 36.28 44.41
C PHE A 655 -10.27 37.56 44.19
N VAL A 656 -10.33 38.02 42.94
CA VAL A 656 -11.10 39.15 42.46
C VAL A 656 -12.06 38.68 41.39
N LYS A 657 -13.33 39.05 41.51
CA LYS A 657 -14.34 38.74 40.49
C LYS A 657 -14.16 39.64 39.27
N LEU A 658 -14.17 39.02 38.09
CA LEU A 658 -14.28 39.67 36.80
C LEU A 658 -15.67 39.37 36.21
N ASP A 659 -16.00 39.97 35.07
CA ASP A 659 -17.23 39.62 34.35
C ASP A 659 -17.05 38.24 33.70
N GLY A 660 -17.78 37.23 34.21
CA GLY A 660 -17.72 35.84 33.73
C GLY A 660 -16.49 35.01 34.16
N ALA A 661 -15.59 35.56 34.98
CA ALA A 661 -14.33 34.91 35.37
C ALA A 661 -13.86 35.32 36.78
N VAL A 662 -12.81 34.68 37.27
CA VAL A 662 -12.08 35.06 38.49
C VAL A 662 -10.61 35.34 38.16
N ARG A 663 -10.03 36.30 38.86
CA ARG A 663 -8.58 36.51 38.90
C ARG A 663 -8.04 36.15 40.27
N LEU A 664 -7.11 35.22 40.33
CA LEU A 664 -6.31 34.91 41.51
C LEU A 664 -5.14 35.90 41.60
N GLU A 665 -4.88 36.42 42.79
CA GLU A 665 -3.82 37.40 43.05
C GLU A 665 -3.05 37.00 44.31
N GLY A 666 -1.71 36.94 44.23
CA GLY A 666 -0.82 36.66 45.37
C GLY A 666 0.12 37.83 45.68
N ASP A 667 0.22 38.25 46.94
CA ASP A 667 1.20 39.23 47.43
C ASP A 667 2.36 38.48 48.10
N LEU A 668 3.48 38.35 47.38
CA LEU A 668 4.66 37.60 47.84
C LEU A 668 5.56 38.45 48.73
N ASN A 669 5.49 39.78 48.63
CA ASN A 669 6.47 40.67 49.26
C ASN A 669 5.92 41.49 50.45
N GLY A 670 4.60 41.46 50.64
CA GLY A 670 3.86 42.11 51.72
C GLY A 670 3.67 43.61 51.54
N ASP A 671 3.75 44.14 50.32
CA ASP A 671 3.52 45.57 50.04
C ASP A 671 2.05 45.90 49.77
N GLY A 672 1.16 44.89 49.84
CA GLY A 672 -0.27 45.04 49.60
C GLY A 672 -0.63 45.10 48.11
N LYS A 673 0.28 44.73 47.20
CA LYS A 673 0.03 44.60 45.76
C LYS A 673 0.23 43.17 45.30
N ALA A 674 -0.46 42.81 44.22
CA ALA A 674 -0.28 41.51 43.61
C ALA A 674 1.09 41.43 42.93
N ASP A 675 1.83 40.38 43.26
CA ASP A 675 3.09 39.97 42.65
C ASP A 675 2.89 38.86 41.61
N ILE A 676 1.84 38.04 41.73
CA ILE A 676 1.42 37.01 40.77
C ILE A 676 -0.07 37.13 40.44
N LEU A 677 -0.45 36.77 39.21
CA LEU A 677 -1.80 36.93 38.68
C LEU A 677 -2.18 35.74 37.79
N LEU A 678 -3.27 35.05 38.09
CA LEU A 678 -3.78 33.95 37.27
C LEU A 678 -5.25 34.21 36.92
N ARG A 679 -5.63 34.05 35.66
CA ARG A 679 -7.04 34.13 35.24
C ARG A 679 -7.65 32.73 35.20
N LEU A 680 -8.85 32.62 35.76
CA LEU A 680 -9.64 31.40 35.81
C LEU A 680 -11.01 31.70 35.21
N ASP A 681 -11.32 31.08 34.07
CA ASP A 681 -12.66 31.03 33.51
C ASP A 681 -13.41 29.79 34.08
N GLY A 682 -14.72 29.68 33.86
CA GLY A 682 -15.53 28.55 34.39
C GLY A 682 -15.93 28.64 35.88
N VAL A 683 -15.28 29.49 36.68
CA VAL A 683 -15.53 29.61 38.13
C VAL A 683 -15.98 31.02 38.56
N ALA A 684 -16.91 31.10 39.52
CA ALA A 684 -17.43 32.37 40.05
C ALA A 684 -16.89 32.74 41.45
N LYS A 685 -16.26 31.79 42.16
CA LYS A 685 -15.70 31.94 43.51
C LYS A 685 -14.73 30.79 43.82
N LEU A 686 -13.63 31.12 44.50
CA LEU A 686 -12.66 30.15 45.04
C LEU A 686 -12.84 29.95 46.57
N ILE A 687 -12.43 28.78 47.06
CA ILE A 687 -12.33 28.37 48.48
C ILE A 687 -10.97 27.75 48.77
N ALA A 688 -10.67 27.45 50.04
CA ALA A 688 -9.37 26.90 50.43
C ALA A 688 -9.06 25.52 49.81
N ASP A 689 -10.09 24.67 49.61
CA ASP A 689 -9.92 23.32 49.06
C ASP A 689 -9.55 23.31 47.57
N ASP A 690 -9.71 24.44 46.88
CA ASP A 690 -9.32 24.59 45.46
C ASP A 690 -7.79 24.71 45.30
N PHE A 691 -7.03 24.69 46.40
CA PHE A 691 -5.59 24.94 46.40
C PHE A 691 -4.79 23.86 47.12
N ILE A 692 -3.59 23.62 46.62
CA ILE A 692 -2.51 22.92 47.33
C ILE A 692 -1.45 23.99 47.62
N LEU A 693 -1.20 24.27 48.92
CA LEU A 693 -0.42 25.42 49.40
C LEU A 693 0.75 25.05 50.28
#